data_AF-A0A934ZMB9-F1
#
_entry.id   AF-A0A934ZMB9-F1
#
_cell.length_a   1.000
_cell.length_b   1.000
_cell.length_c   1.000
_cell.angle_alpha   90.00
_cell.angle_beta   90.00
_cell.angle_gamma   90.00
#
_symmetry.space_group_name_H-M   'P 1'
#
loop_
_entity.id
_entity.type
_entity.pdbx_description
1 polymer ?
#
loop_
_entity_poly.entity_id
_entity_poly.type
_entity_poly.pdbx_seq_one_letter_code
_entity_poly.pdbx_strand_id
1 'polypeptide(L)'
;MDTDAPDGALDDGALGDGALDDGALDGGALDGGALDDGALDGGALDGSALDGSILDGDGALNDGGLIGNDSGDGAGIDGSDGSGTGDVAMPDGDLDASGEPCLARQIRCGGVCVYTGNNAANCGACGRVCGGSQSCLNGGCVCALGQVACGASCVITSSDPTSCGACGVACSPSQTCNGGVCGCAPGKTACGASCVNINNDLANCGACGRTCAAGQLCNAGLCGTTCSGTMCTTAGVTLCVDTRTDVENCGSCGTACAPGRRCIAGSCACPVGRTSCGAACVDLISDPLSCGACGNVCPSGTPCIGGRCGCASGQTACGGRCVNIASDSLNCGTCGTACSPGETCVAGRCGVIDAGSVPPNCTVAWSSPAACGGSATVTWTCTNATRCEYSCTGSTTANGPVACSGAAPITVGVAGETCTISATSANGISGMASASTRCSGVAPTCTAAFGTPPACGGTAVVTWNCGDATSCNYVCTGTSPSSGVVPCTGSLPYTVGVAGETCTINAAGAGGTMASATATVSCRGAGGAPACTASFGPRPACGSAAVVTWNCINAASCEYACTGTTVSSGAAPCTGSLPYNVGAAGETCTINAVAADGARATASASTTCIAGGAPTCTASFGPRVSCGSPAVVTWSCTNTVGMCNYVCTGSTPSSGTVPCTGSTPVTVGGAGETCTINASGNGGTTAMASASTTCLARPVCTASFGPAPACGGTAVVTWNCTDATSCTHVCTGTTPSSGAVDCAGSVPLTVGAAGETCTINAVGADGAAGSASAMISCGGTSGPPVCTASFGPAPACGGTAVATWNCTNATSCNYVCTGSTPSSGAVDCSGSVPLTVGGAGETCTINAVGAGGARAMASASVSCVPPPACSASFGPAPACGSAAVVTWNCTNATSCNYVCTGTSPSSGAVACSGSAPYTVGASGETCTISAVGAGGAMTSASASVSCIGAPRPSCTVTWGPRVTCGGTATVSWNCTNATSCDYVCGGTTEASGPVACSGTAPIGIGPGGETCAINATGPGGAGTASASTSCSPPAASCTASWGPRMACGAAPTVSWNCTNATSCNYVCTGSTPSSGAVDCTGSAALPVGVAGETCTIYATGAGAPGSASASTSCL
;
A
#
# COMPACT_ATOMS: atom_id res chain seq x y z
N MET A 1 -35.32 52.01 -45.12
CA MET A 1 -34.63 51.77 -46.40
C MET A 1 -33.30 51.16 -45.99
N ASP A 2 -33.23 49.88 -45.64
CA ASP A 2 -33.47 48.65 -46.42
C ASP A 2 -32.26 48.29 -47.31
N THR A 3 -31.64 47.14 -46.95
CA THR A 3 -30.98 46.05 -47.74
C THR A 3 -29.63 46.18 -48.49
N ASP A 4 -28.76 45.20 -48.17
CA ASP A 4 -27.88 44.31 -49.00
C ASP A 4 -26.36 44.55 -49.27
N ALA A 5 -25.53 43.75 -48.55
CA ALA A 5 -24.40 42.82 -48.90
C ALA A 5 -23.20 43.23 -49.83
N PRO A 6 -22.04 42.49 -49.91
CA PRO A 6 -21.58 41.26 -49.21
C PRO A 6 -20.09 41.21 -48.69
N ASP A 7 -19.74 40.06 -48.09
CA ASP A 7 -18.44 39.57 -47.56
C ASP A 7 -17.36 39.13 -48.59
N GLY A 8 -16.10 39.06 -48.10
CA GLY A 8 -14.89 38.43 -48.69
C GLY A 8 -13.71 39.42 -48.79
N ALA A 9 -12.44 39.16 -48.43
CA ALA A 9 -11.70 37.92 -48.13
C ALA A 9 -10.36 38.26 -47.41
N LEU A 10 -9.78 37.29 -46.70
CA LEU A 10 -8.33 37.09 -46.65
C LEU A 10 -8.06 35.77 -47.36
N ASP A 11 -7.21 35.80 -48.39
CA ASP A 11 -6.92 34.66 -49.27
C ASP A 11 -6.01 33.62 -48.59
N ASP A 12 -6.14 32.36 -49.01
CA ASP A 12 -5.30 31.24 -48.56
C ASP A 12 -3.82 31.50 -48.91
N GLY A 13 -2.97 31.55 -47.88
CA GLY A 13 -1.52 31.78 -48.00
C GLY A 13 -1.04 33.21 -47.75
N ALA A 14 -1.87 34.09 -47.17
CA ALA A 14 -1.50 35.49 -46.90
C ALA A 14 -0.49 35.69 -45.74
N LEU A 15 -0.23 34.69 -44.91
CA LEU A 15 0.75 34.75 -43.82
C LEU A 15 1.79 33.64 -43.99
N GLY A 16 3.02 34.05 -44.30
CA GLY A 16 4.17 33.15 -44.34
C GLY A 16 4.78 32.95 -42.95
N ASP A 17 5.63 31.94 -42.84
CA ASP A 17 6.34 31.53 -41.64
C ASP A 17 7.11 32.73 -41.03
N GLY A 18 6.71 33.16 -39.82
CA GLY A 18 7.31 34.30 -39.12
C GLY A 18 6.66 35.67 -39.37
N ALA A 19 5.44 35.74 -39.90
CA ALA A 19 4.73 37.00 -40.11
C ALA A 19 4.11 37.63 -38.84
N LEU A 20 4.14 36.95 -37.69
CA LEU A 20 3.70 37.47 -36.40
C LEU A 20 4.78 37.23 -35.37
N ASP A 21 5.28 38.31 -34.77
CA ASP A 21 6.22 38.25 -33.65
C ASP A 21 5.50 37.78 -32.37
N ASP A 22 6.25 37.13 -31.49
CA ASP A 22 5.77 36.64 -30.19
C ASP A 22 5.15 37.80 -29.37
N GLY A 23 3.85 37.72 -29.14
CA GLY A 23 3.09 38.73 -28.37
C GLY A 23 2.23 39.70 -29.20
N ALA A 24 2.08 39.49 -30.51
CA ALA A 24 1.29 40.38 -31.37
C ALA A 24 -0.25 40.32 -31.18
N LEU A 25 -0.78 39.42 -30.34
CA LEU A 25 -2.21 39.31 -30.05
C LEU A 25 -2.46 39.35 -28.55
N ASP A 26 -3.04 40.45 -28.06
CA ASP A 26 -3.51 40.57 -26.69
C ASP A 26 -4.76 39.72 -26.43
N GLY A 27 -4.87 39.20 -25.21
CA GLY A 27 -5.99 38.37 -24.77
C GLY A 27 -7.33 39.10 -24.91
N GLY A 28 -8.17 38.63 -25.82
CA GLY A 28 -9.48 39.19 -26.14
C GLY A 28 -9.65 39.67 -27.59
N ALA A 29 -8.64 39.56 -28.45
CA ALA A 29 -8.71 40.01 -29.83
C ALA A 29 -9.56 39.13 -30.79
N LEU A 30 -10.03 37.95 -30.36
CA LEU A 30 -10.86 37.05 -31.16
C LEU A 30 -12.07 36.59 -30.35
N ASP A 31 -13.27 36.91 -30.84
CA ASP A 31 -14.52 36.41 -30.28
C ASP A 31 -14.75 34.93 -30.66
N GLY A 32 -15.39 34.19 -29.75
CA GLY A 32 -15.67 32.77 -29.93
C GLY A 32 -16.56 32.50 -31.14
N GLY A 33 -15.99 31.85 -32.16
CA GLY A 33 -16.65 31.50 -33.43
C GLY A 33 -15.93 32.01 -34.69
N ALA A 34 -14.78 32.67 -34.56
CA ALA A 34 -14.06 33.25 -35.71
C ALA A 34 -13.23 32.26 -36.57
N LEU A 35 -13.13 30.97 -36.20
CA LEU A 35 -12.37 29.96 -36.95
C LEU A 35 -13.18 28.66 -37.05
N ASP A 36 -13.41 28.21 -38.29
CA ASP A 36 -14.07 26.93 -38.57
C ASP A 36 -13.11 25.74 -38.41
N ASP A 37 -13.69 24.56 -38.11
CA ASP A 37 -12.99 23.29 -37.91
C ASP A 37 -12.19 22.89 -39.16
N GLY A 38 -10.87 23.07 -39.12
CA GLY A 38 -9.95 22.71 -40.20
C GLY A 38 -8.95 23.80 -40.62
N ALA A 39 -8.98 24.99 -39.99
CA ALA A 39 -8.11 26.10 -40.36
C ALA A 39 -6.63 25.97 -39.96
N LEU A 40 -6.22 24.91 -39.25
CA LEU A 40 -4.83 24.67 -38.85
C LEU A 40 -4.42 23.22 -39.09
N ASP A 41 -3.42 23.02 -39.94
CA ASP A 41 -2.88 21.71 -40.27
C ASP A 41 -1.94 21.19 -39.17
N GLY A 42 -1.92 19.87 -38.97
CA GLY A 42 -1.22 19.19 -37.88
C GLY A 42 0.31 19.28 -37.99
N GLY A 43 0.87 20.39 -37.51
CA GLY A 43 2.32 20.62 -37.43
C GLY A 43 2.74 22.05 -37.03
N ALA A 44 1.80 22.99 -36.86
CA ALA A 44 2.12 24.40 -36.65
C ALA A 44 2.44 24.82 -35.19
N LEU A 45 2.41 23.91 -34.21
CA LEU A 45 2.73 24.22 -32.81
C LEU A 45 3.66 23.16 -32.22
N ASP A 46 4.87 23.58 -31.83
CA ASP A 46 5.82 22.75 -31.08
C ASP A 46 5.28 22.50 -29.64
N GLY A 47 5.51 21.30 -29.13
CA GLY A 47 4.91 20.73 -27.90
C GLY A 47 5.37 21.37 -26.59
N SER A 48 5.78 22.64 -26.62
CA SER A 48 6.20 23.42 -25.46
C SER A 48 5.30 24.64 -25.18
N ALA A 49 4.30 24.90 -26.02
CA ALA A 49 3.49 26.13 -25.96
C ALA A 49 2.10 25.99 -25.32
N LEU A 50 1.71 24.80 -24.83
CA LEU A 50 0.44 24.61 -24.10
C LEU A 50 0.67 23.74 -22.85
N ASP A 51 0.88 24.41 -21.72
CA ASP A 51 0.76 23.79 -20.40
C ASP A 51 -0.72 23.59 -20.06
N GLY A 52 -1.09 22.33 -19.83
CA GLY A 52 -2.46 21.86 -19.62
C GLY A 52 -3.02 22.17 -18.23
N SER A 53 -2.99 23.44 -17.82
CA SER A 53 -3.49 23.85 -16.50
C SER A 53 -4.24 25.18 -16.48
N ILE A 54 -5.02 25.52 -17.53
CA ILE A 54 -5.96 26.65 -17.49
C ILE A 54 -7.34 26.30 -18.08
N LEU A 55 -7.89 25.14 -17.73
CA LEU A 55 -9.35 24.90 -17.75
C LEU A 55 -9.67 23.78 -16.76
N ASP A 56 -9.71 24.11 -15.47
CA ASP A 56 -10.72 23.65 -14.52
C ASP A 56 -10.40 24.22 -13.13
N GLY A 57 -11.41 24.86 -12.54
CA GLY A 57 -11.30 25.54 -11.25
C GLY A 57 -11.23 24.55 -10.08
N ASP A 58 -10.28 24.76 -9.18
CA ASP A 58 -10.51 25.07 -7.77
C ASP A 58 -9.16 25.11 -7.02
N GLY A 59 -8.98 26.13 -6.19
CA GLY A 59 -7.65 26.63 -5.80
C GLY A 59 -6.86 25.86 -4.75
N ALA A 60 -5.54 26.06 -4.81
CA ALA A 60 -4.64 26.10 -3.67
C ALA A 60 -3.33 26.83 -4.04
N LEU A 61 -3.26 28.15 -3.85
CA LEU A 61 -2.00 28.86 -3.62
C LEU A 61 -2.23 29.97 -2.60
N ASN A 62 -1.84 29.69 -1.34
CA ASN A 62 -1.32 30.70 -0.43
C ASN A 62 0.09 30.21 -0.05
N ASP A 63 1.11 30.83 -0.64
CA ASP A 63 2.08 31.58 0.15
C ASP A 63 2.81 32.56 -0.78
N GLY A 64 2.87 33.81 -0.33
CA GLY A 64 3.50 34.90 -1.05
C GLY A 64 5.01 34.88 -0.91
N GLY A 65 5.67 35.48 -1.90
CA GLY A 65 7.05 35.96 -1.77
C GLY A 65 7.91 35.62 -2.97
N LEU A 66 7.85 36.46 -4.01
CA LEU A 66 9.00 36.88 -4.82
C LEU A 66 8.54 38.05 -5.70
N ILE A 67 8.59 39.25 -5.13
CA ILE A 67 8.66 40.47 -5.95
C ILE A 67 10.12 40.56 -6.37
N GLY A 68 10.40 40.08 -7.58
CA GLY A 68 11.67 40.33 -8.25
C GLY A 68 11.68 41.79 -8.70
N ASN A 69 12.63 42.55 -8.17
CA ASN A 69 13.06 43.81 -8.76
C ASN A 69 13.71 43.50 -10.11
N ASP A 70 13.24 44.17 -11.16
CA ASP A 70 14.12 44.62 -12.24
C ASP A 70 13.80 46.08 -12.56
N SER A 71 14.89 46.83 -12.73
CA SER A 71 14.97 48.28 -12.76
C SER A 71 15.22 48.78 -14.18
N GLY A 72 14.69 49.97 -14.50
CA GLY A 72 15.02 50.79 -15.68
C GLY A 72 13.73 51.30 -16.35
N ASP A 73 13.38 52.59 -16.41
CA ASP A 73 14.18 53.81 -16.42
C ASP A 73 13.52 54.93 -15.59
N GLY A 74 14.38 55.74 -14.95
CA GLY A 74 13.97 56.80 -14.05
C GLY A 74 13.77 58.17 -14.69
N ALA A 75 13.30 59.11 -13.86
CA ALA A 75 13.75 60.50 -13.86
C ALA A 75 13.36 61.21 -12.56
N GLY A 76 14.37 61.62 -11.78
CA GLY A 76 14.46 62.77 -10.85
C GLY A 76 13.36 62.98 -9.80
N ILE A 77 13.62 63.39 -8.57
CA ILE A 77 14.66 64.34 -8.12
C ILE A 77 14.69 64.31 -6.59
N ASP A 78 15.90 64.45 -6.06
CA ASP A 78 16.28 65.10 -4.78
C ASP A 78 15.80 64.49 -3.45
N GLY A 79 16.75 64.40 -2.53
CA GLY A 79 16.57 63.88 -1.18
C GLY A 79 16.74 64.95 -0.13
N SER A 80 16.80 64.48 1.12
CA SER A 80 16.86 65.28 2.36
C SER A 80 15.50 65.93 2.63
N ASP A 81 14.92 65.92 3.82
CA ASP A 81 15.37 65.64 5.16
C ASP A 81 14.13 65.55 6.07
N GLY A 82 14.32 65.02 7.27
CA GLY A 82 13.27 64.38 8.03
C GLY A 82 12.23 65.29 8.72
N SER A 83 11.22 64.56 9.19
CA SER A 83 10.34 64.82 10.33
C SER A 83 9.00 65.52 10.07
N GLY A 84 7.94 64.80 10.45
CA GLY A 84 6.75 65.43 11.04
C GLY A 84 5.43 65.16 10.34
N THR A 85 4.71 64.17 10.87
CA THR A 85 3.24 64.09 11.01
C THR A 85 2.39 64.15 9.73
N GLY A 86 1.81 63.00 9.42
CA GLY A 86 0.81 62.84 8.37
C GLY A 86 -0.51 63.53 8.66
N ASP A 87 -1.05 64.11 7.61
CA ASP A 87 -2.44 64.00 7.20
C ASP A 87 -2.45 64.26 5.69
N VAL A 88 -2.78 63.24 4.89
CA VAL A 88 -3.26 63.45 3.52
C VAL A 88 -4.50 62.61 3.33
N ALA A 89 -5.61 63.33 3.16
CA ALA A 89 -6.90 62.81 2.76
C ALA A 89 -6.80 61.93 1.50
N MET A 90 -7.47 60.78 1.53
CA MET A 90 -7.74 59.93 0.36
C MET A 90 -9.03 60.42 -0.35
N PRO A 91 -9.15 60.22 -1.66
CA PRO A 91 -10.28 60.71 -2.47
C PRO A 91 -11.59 59.94 -2.21
N ASP A 92 -12.69 60.67 -2.34
CA ASP A 92 -14.07 60.23 -2.08
C ASP A 92 -14.52 59.02 -2.89
N GLY A 93 -15.12 58.02 -2.22
CA GLY A 93 -15.99 57.05 -2.90
C GLY A 93 -16.25 55.71 -2.24
N ASP A 94 -16.48 55.57 -0.92
CA ASP A 94 -17.04 54.29 -0.42
C ASP A 94 -17.71 54.36 0.98
N LEU A 95 -18.86 55.04 1.15
CA LEU A 95 -19.61 55.10 2.44
C LEU A 95 -20.90 54.22 2.46
N ASP A 96 -21.17 53.49 3.55
CA ASP A 96 -22.29 52.55 3.68
C ASP A 96 -23.65 53.26 3.92
N ALA A 97 -24.74 52.51 4.17
CA ALA A 97 -26.07 53.11 4.40
C ALA A 97 -26.13 54.04 5.64
N SER A 98 -25.11 54.00 6.52
CA SER A 98 -24.90 54.91 7.66
C SER A 98 -23.83 55.98 7.41
N GLY A 99 -23.17 55.98 6.25
CA GLY A 99 -22.14 56.95 5.91
C GLY A 99 -20.72 56.57 6.36
N GLU A 100 -20.45 55.30 6.68
CA GLU A 100 -19.14 54.82 7.16
C GLU A 100 -18.46 53.88 6.13
N PRO A 101 -17.12 53.91 5.97
CA PRO A 101 -16.42 53.00 5.05
C PRO A 101 -16.44 51.55 5.55
N CYS A 102 -16.53 50.60 4.61
CA CYS A 102 -16.48 49.17 4.95
C CYS A 102 -15.12 48.82 5.59
N LEU A 103 -15.13 47.96 6.62
CA LEU A 103 -13.92 47.51 7.27
C LEU A 103 -13.04 46.70 6.31
N ALA A 104 -11.71 46.68 6.52
CA ALA A 104 -10.79 45.92 5.67
C ALA A 104 -11.24 44.45 5.53
N ARG A 105 -11.30 43.95 4.28
CA ARG A 105 -11.81 42.62 3.86
C ARG A 105 -13.33 42.44 3.85
N GLN A 106 -14.13 43.49 4.05
CA GLN A 106 -15.55 43.51 3.69
C GLN A 106 -15.71 44.10 2.29
N ILE A 107 -16.62 43.51 1.50
CA ILE A 107 -16.95 44.01 0.16
C ILE A 107 -18.38 44.55 0.22
N ARG A 108 -18.63 45.69 -0.43
CA ARG A 108 -19.96 46.29 -0.50
C ARG A 108 -20.83 45.54 -1.50
N CYS A 109 -21.83 44.84 -1.00
CA CYS A 109 -22.78 44.09 -1.81
C CYS A 109 -24.18 44.68 -1.62
N GLY A 110 -24.70 45.35 -2.65
CA GLY A 110 -26.04 45.98 -2.60
C GLY A 110 -26.19 47.08 -1.55
N GLY A 111 -25.13 47.85 -1.27
CA GLY A 111 -25.13 48.94 -0.28
C GLY A 111 -24.89 48.49 1.17
N VAL A 112 -24.65 47.20 1.40
CA VAL A 112 -24.34 46.63 2.73
C VAL A 112 -22.94 46.03 2.71
N CYS A 113 -22.14 46.31 3.74
CA CYS A 113 -20.82 45.70 3.90
C CYS A 113 -20.96 44.24 4.34
N VAL A 114 -20.41 43.30 3.58
CA VAL A 114 -20.47 41.87 3.90
C VAL A 114 -19.09 41.22 3.82
N TYR A 115 -18.82 40.26 4.71
CA TYR A 115 -17.63 39.43 4.64
C TYR A 115 -17.82 38.32 3.61
N THR A 116 -17.23 38.49 2.42
CA THR A 116 -17.34 37.47 1.36
C THR A 116 -16.60 36.18 1.70
N GLY A 117 -15.74 36.19 2.71
CA GLY A 117 -15.05 35.01 3.21
C GLY A 117 -15.94 33.99 3.92
N ASN A 118 -17.12 34.39 4.42
CA ASN A 118 -17.99 33.51 5.23
C ASN A 118 -19.50 33.77 5.06
N ASN A 119 -19.90 34.75 4.26
CA ASN A 119 -21.30 35.03 3.99
C ASN A 119 -21.84 34.12 2.88
N ALA A 120 -22.75 33.21 3.22
CA ALA A 120 -23.32 32.24 2.28
C ALA A 120 -24.14 32.87 1.13
N ALA A 121 -24.57 34.14 1.24
CA ALA A 121 -25.26 34.86 0.18
C ALA A 121 -24.30 35.69 -0.71
N ASN A 122 -23.03 35.83 -0.30
CA ASN A 122 -22.02 36.66 -0.98
C ASN A 122 -20.65 35.99 -0.92
N CYS A 123 -20.58 34.68 -1.21
CA CYS A 123 -19.40 33.88 -0.95
C CYS A 123 -18.33 34.07 -2.03
N GLY A 124 -17.21 34.69 -1.67
CA GLY A 124 -16.11 35.06 -2.56
C GLY A 124 -16.38 36.35 -3.35
N ALA A 125 -17.64 36.61 -3.70
CA ALA A 125 -18.08 37.82 -4.39
C ALA A 125 -19.53 38.19 -4.05
N CYS A 126 -19.91 39.44 -4.31
CA CYS A 126 -21.29 39.91 -4.13
C CYS A 126 -22.29 39.12 -4.98
N GLY A 127 -23.41 38.71 -4.37
CA GLY A 127 -24.47 37.96 -5.05
C GLY A 127 -24.14 36.49 -5.36
N ARG A 128 -22.96 36.00 -4.99
CA ARG A 128 -22.60 34.59 -5.11
C ARG A 128 -23.21 33.80 -3.94
N VAL A 129 -24.42 33.29 -4.14
CA VAL A 129 -25.16 32.49 -3.15
C VAL A 129 -24.71 31.03 -3.21
N CYS A 130 -24.31 30.46 -2.08
CA CYS A 130 -24.02 29.03 -1.97
C CYS A 130 -25.32 28.21 -2.07
N GLY A 131 -25.27 27.07 -2.75
CA GLY A 131 -26.42 26.16 -2.91
C GLY A 131 -26.93 25.64 -1.55
N GLY A 132 -28.19 25.16 -1.51
CA GLY A 132 -28.97 24.92 -0.29
C GLY A 132 -28.40 23.96 0.78
N SER A 133 -27.22 23.37 0.54
CA SER A 133 -26.51 22.51 1.49
C SER A 133 -25.03 22.90 1.68
N GLN A 134 -24.56 23.97 1.05
CA GLN A 134 -23.18 24.45 1.07
C GLN A 134 -23.01 25.61 2.07
N SER A 135 -21.80 25.73 2.61
CA SER A 135 -21.39 26.79 3.54
C SER A 135 -20.24 27.60 2.96
N CYS A 136 -20.15 28.88 3.28
CA CYS A 136 -19.06 29.71 2.76
C CYS A 136 -17.83 29.63 3.67
N LEU A 137 -16.68 29.24 3.09
CA LEU A 137 -15.39 29.19 3.77
C LEU A 137 -14.31 29.82 2.89
N ASN A 138 -13.63 30.84 3.40
CA ASN A 138 -12.57 31.57 2.70
C ASN A 138 -12.97 32.03 1.28
N GLY A 139 -14.25 32.35 1.08
CA GLY A 139 -14.80 32.78 -0.21
C GLY A 139 -15.16 31.65 -1.17
N GLY A 140 -15.01 30.38 -0.76
CA GLY A 140 -15.49 29.20 -1.48
C GLY A 140 -16.74 28.60 -0.86
N CYS A 141 -17.71 28.19 -1.68
CA CYS A 141 -18.85 27.40 -1.22
C CYS A 141 -18.38 25.94 -1.04
N VAL A 142 -18.35 25.48 0.20
CA VAL A 142 -17.83 24.16 0.59
C VAL A 142 -18.91 23.33 1.27
N CYS A 143 -18.83 22.01 1.11
CA CYS A 143 -19.67 21.06 1.82
C CYS A 143 -19.13 20.74 3.22
N ALA A 144 -19.98 20.22 4.10
CA ALA A 144 -19.58 19.74 5.41
C ALA A 144 -18.54 18.60 5.30
N LEU A 145 -17.74 18.39 6.34
CA LEU A 145 -16.70 17.37 6.36
C LEU A 145 -17.27 15.98 5.99
N GLY A 146 -16.69 15.37 4.95
CA GLY A 146 -17.11 14.04 4.44
C GLY A 146 -18.17 14.06 3.34
N GLN A 147 -18.58 15.25 2.87
CA GLN A 147 -19.49 15.41 1.73
C GLN A 147 -18.77 16.04 0.53
N VAL A 148 -19.15 15.64 -0.68
CA VAL A 148 -18.64 16.18 -1.94
C VAL A 148 -19.68 17.10 -2.56
N ALA A 149 -19.23 18.23 -3.10
CA ALA A 149 -20.08 19.16 -3.83
C ALA A 149 -20.39 18.58 -5.22
N CYS A 150 -21.66 18.24 -5.46
CA CYS A 150 -22.16 17.82 -6.76
C CYS A 150 -23.12 18.91 -7.27
N GLY A 151 -22.55 19.92 -7.92
CA GLY A 151 -23.26 21.15 -8.28
C GLY A 151 -23.67 21.94 -7.02
N ALA A 152 -24.95 22.28 -6.91
CA ALA A 152 -25.50 23.03 -5.77
C ALA A 152 -25.83 22.15 -4.53
N SER A 153 -25.62 20.83 -4.62
CA SER A 153 -25.98 19.86 -3.58
C SER A 153 -24.74 19.18 -2.98
N CYS A 154 -24.77 18.96 -1.68
CA CYS A 154 -23.75 18.19 -0.98
C CYS A 154 -24.21 16.75 -0.79
N VAL A 155 -23.45 15.80 -1.32
CA VAL A 155 -23.78 14.36 -1.26
C VAL A 155 -22.65 13.58 -0.59
N ILE A 156 -23.01 12.47 0.04
CA ILE A 156 -22.04 11.54 0.62
C ILE A 156 -21.76 10.46 -0.43
N THR A 157 -20.71 10.65 -1.21
CA THR A 157 -20.39 9.76 -2.34
C THR A 157 -20.08 8.31 -1.91
N SER A 158 -19.83 8.07 -0.63
CA SER A 158 -19.63 6.72 -0.11
C SER A 158 -20.92 5.91 0.10
N SER A 159 -22.10 6.55 0.05
CA SER A 159 -23.38 5.92 0.37
C SER A 159 -24.55 6.37 -0.50
N ASP A 160 -24.41 7.46 -1.25
CA ASP A 160 -25.46 7.95 -2.15
C ASP A 160 -25.51 7.12 -3.45
N PRO A 161 -26.62 6.41 -3.73
CA PRO A 161 -26.75 5.58 -4.94
C PRO A 161 -26.88 6.40 -6.22
N THR A 162 -27.10 7.71 -6.16
CA THR A 162 -27.19 8.60 -7.32
C THR A 162 -25.87 9.37 -7.59
N SER A 163 -24.90 9.26 -6.68
CA SER A 163 -23.58 9.89 -6.80
C SER A 163 -22.52 9.04 -6.08
N CYS A 164 -22.42 7.77 -6.45
CA CYS A 164 -21.58 6.79 -5.77
C CYS A 164 -20.14 6.83 -6.27
N GLY A 165 -19.19 7.11 -5.37
CA GLY A 165 -17.77 7.28 -5.68
C GLY A 165 -17.44 8.64 -6.27
N ALA A 166 -18.29 9.17 -7.15
CA ALA A 166 -18.18 10.52 -7.70
C ALA A 166 -19.56 11.11 -8.03
N CYS A 167 -19.60 12.42 -8.27
CA CYS A 167 -20.81 13.14 -8.65
C CYS A 167 -21.42 12.59 -9.94
N GLY A 168 -22.74 12.39 -9.94
CA GLY A 168 -23.47 11.91 -11.12
C GLY A 168 -23.25 10.43 -11.47
N VAL A 169 -22.43 9.70 -10.71
CA VAL A 169 -22.27 8.26 -10.86
C VAL A 169 -23.42 7.54 -10.17
N ALA A 170 -24.51 7.35 -10.90
CA ALA A 170 -25.67 6.61 -10.41
C ALA A 170 -25.46 5.10 -10.53
N CYS A 171 -25.74 4.37 -9.46
CA CYS A 171 -25.77 2.92 -9.48
C CYS A 171 -26.97 2.42 -10.31
N SER A 172 -26.80 1.24 -10.92
CA SER A 172 -27.94 0.59 -11.60
C SER A 172 -29.09 0.36 -10.61
N PRO A 173 -30.36 0.31 -11.05
CA PRO A 173 -31.52 0.21 -10.15
C PRO A 173 -31.50 -0.96 -9.15
N SER A 174 -30.76 -2.02 -9.45
CA SER A 174 -30.56 -3.20 -8.59
C SER A 174 -29.31 -3.16 -7.71
N GLN A 175 -28.47 -2.12 -7.81
CA GLN A 175 -27.23 -1.93 -7.07
C GLN A 175 -27.40 -0.87 -5.96
N THR A 176 -26.49 -0.92 -5.00
CA THR A 176 -26.40 0.00 -3.86
C THR A 176 -24.99 0.58 -3.78
N CYS A 177 -24.87 1.79 -3.25
CA CYS A 177 -23.56 2.40 -3.04
C CYS A 177 -22.95 1.89 -1.72
N ASN A 178 -21.88 1.10 -1.84
CA ASN A 178 -21.18 0.54 -0.68
C ASN A 178 -19.75 1.06 -0.66
N GLY A 179 -19.47 2.05 0.19
CA GLY A 179 -18.13 2.60 0.34
C GLY A 179 -17.63 3.34 -0.90
N GLY A 180 -18.55 3.91 -1.68
CA GLY A 180 -18.22 4.64 -2.92
C GLY A 180 -18.14 3.76 -4.17
N VAL A 181 -18.53 2.49 -4.07
CA VAL A 181 -18.59 1.57 -5.22
C VAL A 181 -20.01 1.06 -5.40
N CYS A 182 -20.53 1.16 -6.62
CA CYS A 182 -21.80 0.55 -6.98
C CYS A 182 -21.66 -0.98 -6.97
N GLY A 183 -22.41 -1.62 -6.10
CA GLY A 183 -22.34 -3.06 -5.92
C GLY A 183 -23.65 -3.64 -5.38
N CYS A 184 -23.75 -4.96 -5.38
CA CYS A 184 -24.92 -5.60 -4.83
C CYS A 184 -24.97 -5.46 -3.31
N ALA A 185 -26.18 -5.34 -2.77
CA ALA A 185 -26.38 -5.37 -1.33
C ALA A 185 -25.81 -6.68 -0.73
N PRO A 186 -25.32 -6.67 0.51
CA PRO A 186 -24.78 -7.85 1.16
C PRO A 186 -25.74 -9.06 1.06
N GLY A 187 -25.23 -10.20 0.59
CA GLY A 187 -26.02 -11.42 0.37
C GLY A 187 -26.58 -11.59 -1.05
N LYS A 188 -26.39 -10.62 -1.95
CA LYS A 188 -26.70 -10.74 -3.38
C LYS A 188 -25.41 -10.77 -4.22
N THR A 189 -25.42 -11.53 -5.30
CA THR A 189 -24.31 -11.65 -6.25
C THR A 189 -24.65 -10.87 -7.52
N ALA A 190 -23.64 -10.18 -8.07
CA ALA A 190 -23.77 -9.48 -9.34
C ALA A 190 -23.79 -10.50 -10.48
N CYS A 191 -24.93 -10.58 -11.18
CA CYS A 191 -25.12 -11.38 -12.38
C CYS A 191 -25.41 -10.44 -13.54
N GLY A 192 -24.33 -9.93 -14.17
CA GLY A 192 -24.41 -8.81 -15.09
C GLY A 192 -24.78 -7.51 -14.36
N ALA A 193 -25.76 -6.77 -14.90
CA ALA A 193 -26.29 -5.56 -14.27
C ALA A 193 -27.28 -5.84 -13.12
N SER A 194 -27.73 -7.09 -12.96
CA SER A 194 -28.73 -7.49 -11.96
C SER A 194 -28.10 -8.07 -10.70
N CYS A 195 -28.65 -7.72 -9.54
CA CYS A 195 -28.24 -8.30 -8.25
C CYS A 195 -29.23 -9.37 -7.83
N VAL A 196 -28.79 -10.64 -7.83
CA VAL A 196 -29.63 -11.80 -7.53
C VAL A 196 -29.11 -12.52 -6.30
N ASN A 197 -30.01 -13.13 -5.54
CA ASN A 197 -29.60 -13.93 -4.39
C ASN A 197 -29.37 -15.38 -4.83
N ILE A 198 -28.12 -15.74 -5.11
CA ILE A 198 -27.78 -17.08 -5.60
C ILE A 198 -28.11 -18.20 -4.62
N ASN A 199 -28.45 -17.89 -3.36
CA ASN A 199 -28.77 -18.90 -2.36
C ASN A 199 -30.22 -19.38 -2.44
N ASN A 200 -31.13 -18.60 -3.02
CA ASN A 200 -32.56 -18.92 -3.07
C ASN A 200 -33.25 -18.55 -4.39
N ASP A 201 -32.55 -17.91 -5.32
CA ASP A 201 -33.04 -17.61 -6.66
C ASP A 201 -33.04 -18.87 -7.53
N LEU A 202 -34.22 -19.25 -8.02
CA LEU A 202 -34.41 -20.45 -8.84
C LEU A 202 -33.67 -20.41 -10.19
N ALA A 203 -33.50 -19.22 -10.76
CA ALA A 203 -32.85 -19.00 -12.04
C ALA A 203 -31.32 -18.84 -11.93
N ASN A 204 -30.81 -18.58 -10.71
CA ASN A 204 -29.40 -18.27 -10.44
C ASN A 204 -28.83 -19.07 -9.25
N CYS A 205 -29.23 -20.33 -9.09
CA CYS A 205 -28.94 -21.09 -7.88
C CYS A 205 -27.48 -21.53 -7.78
N GLY A 206 -26.74 -20.95 -6.83
CA GLY A 206 -25.32 -21.19 -6.57
C GLY A 206 -24.36 -20.50 -7.55
N ALA A 207 -24.86 -20.03 -8.70
CA ALA A 207 -24.11 -19.28 -9.70
C ALA A 207 -25.07 -18.53 -10.63
N CYS A 208 -24.61 -17.43 -11.24
CA CYS A 208 -25.36 -16.69 -12.24
C CYS A 208 -25.82 -17.59 -13.40
N GLY A 209 -27.10 -17.51 -13.76
CA GLY A 209 -27.69 -18.27 -14.86
C GLY A 209 -27.92 -19.77 -14.59
N ARG A 210 -27.62 -20.27 -13.37
CA ARG A 210 -27.86 -21.67 -13.01
C ARG A 210 -29.32 -21.89 -12.59
N THR A 211 -30.17 -22.19 -13.58
CA THR A 211 -31.59 -22.46 -13.33
C THR A 211 -31.82 -23.89 -12.81
N CYS A 212 -32.61 -24.06 -11.76
CA CYS A 212 -32.99 -25.37 -11.26
C CYS A 212 -34.07 -26.04 -12.13
N ALA A 213 -34.10 -27.38 -12.13
CA ALA A 213 -35.09 -28.12 -12.91
C ALA A 213 -36.52 -27.90 -12.39
N ALA A 214 -37.51 -28.11 -13.26
CA ALA A 214 -38.92 -27.98 -12.88
C ALA A 214 -39.26 -28.84 -11.65
N GLY A 215 -39.86 -28.21 -10.63
CA GLY A 215 -40.20 -28.86 -9.35
C GLY A 215 -39.07 -28.84 -8.30
N GLN A 216 -37.90 -28.31 -8.61
CA GLN A 216 -36.84 -28.05 -7.62
C GLN A 216 -36.91 -26.61 -7.08
N LEU A 217 -36.28 -26.41 -5.93
CA LEU A 217 -36.09 -25.14 -5.23
C LEU A 217 -34.59 -24.87 -5.12
N CYS A 218 -34.22 -23.59 -5.07
CA CYS A 218 -32.87 -23.21 -4.69
C CYS A 218 -32.78 -23.10 -3.16
N ASN A 219 -31.92 -23.90 -2.53
CA ASN A 219 -31.71 -23.91 -1.08
C ASN A 219 -30.21 -23.84 -0.78
N ALA A 220 -29.77 -22.72 -0.19
CA ALA A 220 -28.36 -22.44 0.09
C ALA A 220 -27.44 -22.62 -1.13
N GLY A 221 -27.93 -22.24 -2.31
CA GLY A 221 -27.17 -22.30 -3.57
C GLY A 221 -27.16 -23.68 -4.24
N LEU A 222 -27.99 -24.62 -3.76
CA LEU A 222 -28.15 -25.95 -4.34
C LEU A 222 -29.59 -26.18 -4.80
N CYS A 223 -29.74 -26.66 -6.03
CA CYS A 223 -31.03 -27.10 -6.55
C CYS A 223 -31.43 -28.44 -5.90
N GLY A 224 -32.60 -28.49 -5.27
CA GLY A 224 -33.11 -29.69 -4.60
C GLY A 224 -34.61 -29.64 -4.37
N THR A 225 -35.20 -30.70 -3.83
CA THR A 225 -36.65 -30.79 -3.54
C THR A 225 -36.99 -30.48 -2.08
N THR A 226 -35.99 -30.23 -1.25
CA THR A 226 -36.15 -29.98 0.19
C THR A 226 -35.65 -28.59 0.56
N CYS A 227 -36.44 -27.89 1.38
CA CYS A 227 -36.09 -26.58 1.93
C CYS A 227 -35.69 -26.74 3.39
N SER A 228 -34.48 -26.29 3.74
CA SER A 228 -33.98 -26.30 5.12
C SER A 228 -34.42 -25.07 5.91
N GLY A 229 -34.92 -24.04 5.22
CA GLY A 229 -35.50 -22.81 5.79
C GLY A 229 -37.03 -22.80 5.71
N THR A 230 -37.61 -21.60 5.66
CA THR A 230 -39.06 -21.41 5.49
C THR A 230 -39.38 -21.32 3.99
N MET A 231 -40.39 -22.05 3.53
CA MET A 231 -40.93 -21.84 2.18
C MET A 231 -41.75 -20.56 2.15
N CYS A 232 -41.30 -19.59 1.37
CA CYS A 232 -42.01 -18.33 1.16
C CYS A 232 -42.49 -18.24 -0.27
N THR A 233 -43.80 -18.06 -0.44
CA THR A 233 -44.42 -17.85 -1.75
C THR A 233 -44.74 -16.38 -1.90
N THR A 234 -43.95 -15.68 -2.72
CA THR A 234 -44.13 -14.25 -2.98
C THR A 234 -44.29 -14.06 -4.49
N ALA A 235 -45.35 -13.36 -4.90
CA ALA A 235 -45.65 -13.09 -6.32
C ALA A 235 -45.67 -14.34 -7.23
N GLY A 236 -46.13 -15.49 -6.72
CA GLY A 236 -46.24 -16.74 -7.48
C GLY A 236 -44.93 -17.54 -7.61
N VAL A 237 -43.83 -17.05 -7.04
CA VAL A 237 -42.55 -17.77 -6.97
C VAL A 237 -42.38 -18.34 -5.57
N THR A 238 -42.07 -19.64 -5.47
CA THR A 238 -41.77 -20.30 -4.19
C THR A 238 -40.27 -20.31 -3.98
N LEU A 239 -39.83 -19.64 -2.91
CA LEU A 239 -38.43 -19.46 -2.53
C LEU A 239 -38.18 -20.20 -1.22
N CYS A 240 -36.99 -20.79 -1.08
CA CYS A 240 -36.52 -21.28 0.22
C CYS A 240 -35.70 -20.19 0.89
N VAL A 241 -36.21 -19.58 1.96
CA VAL A 241 -35.53 -18.46 2.62
C VAL A 241 -35.20 -18.80 4.07
N ASP A 242 -34.05 -18.34 4.53
CA ASP A 242 -33.73 -18.37 5.96
C ASP A 242 -34.27 -17.08 6.60
N THR A 243 -35.43 -17.18 7.24
CA THR A 243 -36.08 -16.03 7.90
C THR A 243 -35.28 -15.48 9.08
N ARG A 244 -34.18 -16.14 9.49
CA ARG A 244 -33.29 -15.61 10.54
C ARG A 244 -32.28 -14.60 10.04
N THR A 245 -31.99 -14.60 8.74
CA THR A 245 -30.88 -13.84 8.13
C THR A 245 -31.29 -13.09 6.86
N ASP A 246 -32.39 -13.48 6.21
CA ASP A 246 -32.90 -12.82 5.02
C ASP A 246 -33.57 -11.47 5.35
N VAL A 247 -33.05 -10.39 4.78
CA VAL A 247 -33.50 -9.02 5.05
C VAL A 247 -34.88 -8.72 4.45
N GLU A 248 -35.32 -9.47 3.44
CA GLU A 248 -36.64 -9.30 2.79
C GLU A 248 -37.71 -10.21 3.42
N ASN A 249 -37.30 -11.18 4.26
CA ASN A 249 -38.17 -12.20 4.87
C ASN A 249 -37.84 -12.41 6.36
N CYS A 250 -37.54 -11.34 7.08
CA CYS A 250 -37.01 -11.43 8.44
C CYS A 250 -38.08 -11.79 9.47
N GLY A 251 -37.92 -12.93 10.14
CA GLY A 251 -38.85 -13.47 11.12
C GLY A 251 -40.05 -14.19 10.49
N SER A 252 -40.54 -13.73 9.34
CA SER A 252 -41.57 -14.41 8.55
C SER A 252 -41.54 -14.00 7.08
N CYS A 253 -42.18 -14.79 6.21
CA CYS A 253 -42.25 -14.52 4.78
C CYS A 253 -42.82 -13.12 4.47
N GLY A 254 -42.16 -12.39 3.56
CA GLY A 254 -42.58 -11.05 3.15
C GLY A 254 -42.35 -9.94 4.20
N THR A 255 -41.69 -10.24 5.31
CA THR A 255 -41.35 -9.24 6.33
C THR A 255 -40.00 -8.60 6.01
N ALA A 256 -39.99 -7.61 5.10
CA ALA A 256 -38.79 -6.88 4.75
C ALA A 256 -38.37 -5.89 5.85
N CYS A 257 -37.09 -5.85 6.17
CA CYS A 257 -36.53 -4.86 7.07
C CYS A 257 -36.45 -3.48 6.40
N ALA A 258 -36.70 -2.43 7.19
CA ALA A 258 -36.52 -1.05 6.74
C ALA A 258 -35.07 -0.80 6.26
N PRO A 259 -34.86 0.12 5.30
CA PRO A 259 -33.52 0.46 4.80
C PRO A 259 -32.51 0.73 5.92
N GLY A 260 -31.32 0.13 5.81
CA GLY A 260 -30.24 0.26 6.81
C GLY A 260 -30.35 -0.69 8.01
N ARG A 261 -31.44 -1.46 8.15
CA ARG A 261 -31.56 -2.54 9.14
C ARG A 261 -31.10 -3.88 8.56
N ARG A 262 -30.70 -4.79 9.45
CA ARG A 262 -30.32 -6.15 9.11
C ARG A 262 -31.27 -7.14 9.77
N CYS A 263 -31.48 -8.28 9.12
CA CYS A 263 -32.12 -9.40 9.80
C CYS A 263 -31.12 -10.10 10.71
N ILE A 264 -31.32 -9.99 12.02
CA ILE A 264 -30.45 -10.59 13.02
C ILE A 264 -31.31 -11.51 13.89
N ALA A 265 -31.08 -12.82 13.77
CA ALA A 265 -31.81 -13.85 14.50
C ALA A 265 -33.35 -13.80 14.31
N GLY A 266 -33.80 -13.39 13.12
CA GLY A 266 -35.22 -13.30 12.78
C GLY A 266 -35.92 -12.04 13.26
N SER A 267 -35.16 -10.97 13.55
CA SER A 267 -35.71 -9.65 13.85
C SER A 267 -34.90 -8.55 13.15
N CYS A 268 -35.61 -7.54 12.64
CA CYS A 268 -34.99 -6.39 11.97
C CYS A 268 -34.34 -5.46 13.00
N ALA A 269 -33.03 -5.61 13.16
CA ALA A 269 -32.23 -4.88 14.14
C ALA A 269 -31.17 -4.02 13.45
N CYS A 270 -30.64 -3.05 14.19
CA CYS A 270 -29.50 -2.28 13.71
C CYS A 270 -28.22 -3.13 13.73
N PRO A 271 -27.29 -2.89 12.79
CA PRO A 271 -25.95 -3.45 12.87
C PRO A 271 -25.30 -3.14 14.23
N VAL A 272 -24.38 -4.01 14.66
CA VAL A 272 -23.61 -3.82 15.89
C VAL A 272 -22.96 -2.43 15.89
N GLY A 273 -23.06 -1.72 17.01
CA GLY A 273 -22.52 -0.37 17.17
C GLY A 273 -23.44 0.77 16.72
N ARG A 274 -24.63 0.48 16.17
CA ARG A 274 -25.63 1.51 15.82
C ARG A 274 -26.89 1.37 16.67
N THR A 275 -27.51 2.52 16.97
CA THR A 275 -28.74 2.59 17.75
C THR A 275 -29.95 2.76 16.84
N SER A 276 -31.03 2.05 17.19
CA SER A 276 -32.32 2.15 16.54
C SER A 276 -33.03 3.44 16.94
N CYS A 277 -33.05 4.43 16.05
CA CYS A 277 -33.75 5.70 16.24
C CYS A 277 -34.95 5.79 15.29
N GLY A 278 -36.07 5.18 15.70
CA GLY A 278 -37.24 5.03 14.83
C GLY A 278 -36.95 4.07 13.67
N ALA A 279 -37.15 4.50 12.43
CA ALA A 279 -36.86 3.67 11.25
C ALA A 279 -35.36 3.58 10.90
N ALA A 280 -34.53 4.50 11.41
CA ALA A 280 -33.12 4.63 11.03
C ALA A 280 -32.15 3.98 12.04
N CYS A 281 -31.01 3.53 11.54
CA CYS A 281 -29.87 3.07 12.34
C CYS A 281 -28.78 4.14 12.33
N VAL A 282 -28.69 4.89 13.44
CA VAL A 282 -27.75 6.00 13.60
C VAL A 282 -26.61 5.61 14.52
N ASP A 283 -25.46 6.24 14.32
CA ASP A 283 -24.33 6.12 15.23
C ASP A 283 -24.38 7.27 16.24
N LEU A 284 -24.79 6.98 17.48
CA LEU A 284 -24.89 8.00 18.52
C LEU A 284 -23.53 8.59 18.92
N ILE A 285 -22.40 8.00 18.49
CA ILE A 285 -21.06 8.45 18.87
C ILE A 285 -20.55 9.55 17.93
N SER A 286 -20.96 9.51 16.66
CA SER A 286 -20.39 10.32 15.59
C SER A 286 -21.42 11.06 14.72
N ASP A 287 -22.70 10.69 14.77
CA ASP A 287 -23.75 11.33 13.98
C ASP A 287 -24.17 12.67 14.60
N PRO A 288 -23.89 13.82 13.93
CA PRO A 288 -24.25 15.14 14.44
C PRO A 288 -25.77 15.39 14.46
N LEU A 289 -26.60 14.55 13.82
CA LEU A 289 -28.06 14.65 13.87
C LEU A 289 -28.69 13.78 14.98
N SER A 290 -27.90 12.95 15.66
CA SER A 290 -28.36 12.05 16.72
C SER A 290 -27.26 11.80 17.76
N CYS A 291 -26.58 12.85 18.18
CA CYS A 291 -25.39 12.72 19.01
C CYS A 291 -25.73 12.39 20.47
N GLY A 292 -25.30 11.24 20.96
CA GLY A 292 -25.56 10.75 22.32
C GLY A 292 -26.99 10.27 22.58
N ALA A 293 -27.97 10.71 21.78
CA ALA A 293 -29.35 10.26 21.81
C ALA A 293 -30.03 10.47 20.45
N CYS A 294 -31.05 9.66 20.16
CA CYS A 294 -31.85 9.77 18.94
C CYS A 294 -32.43 11.18 18.75
N GLY A 295 -32.18 11.79 17.58
CA GLY A 295 -32.68 13.13 17.24
C GLY A 295 -32.00 14.28 18.00
N ASN A 296 -30.95 14.02 18.77
CA ASN A 296 -30.16 15.07 19.41
C ASN A 296 -29.21 15.71 18.40
N VAL A 297 -29.75 16.70 17.67
CA VAL A 297 -29.00 17.45 16.67
C VAL A 297 -28.01 18.40 17.35
N CYS A 298 -26.75 18.36 16.92
CA CYS A 298 -25.71 19.20 17.46
C CYS A 298 -25.92 20.68 17.11
N PRO A 299 -25.81 21.61 18.09
CA PRO A 299 -25.98 23.03 17.86
C PRO A 299 -25.03 23.54 16.79
N SER A 300 -25.59 24.27 15.83
CA SER A 300 -24.87 25.00 14.77
C SER A 300 -23.91 24.15 13.93
N GLY A 301 -24.13 22.84 13.78
CA GLY A 301 -23.28 21.98 12.94
C GLY A 301 -21.96 21.56 13.59
N THR A 302 -21.85 21.67 14.91
CA THR A 302 -20.71 21.14 15.66
C THR A 302 -20.62 19.61 15.51
N PRO A 303 -19.41 19.03 15.47
CA PRO A 303 -19.24 17.60 15.32
C PRO A 303 -19.72 16.84 16.57
N CYS A 304 -20.21 15.62 16.35
CA CYS A 304 -20.46 14.69 17.43
C CYS A 304 -19.16 13.92 17.74
N ILE A 305 -18.61 14.13 18.94
CA ILE A 305 -17.35 13.50 19.35
C ILE A 305 -17.63 12.70 20.63
N GLY A 306 -17.54 11.38 20.53
CA GLY A 306 -17.76 10.51 21.69
C GLY A 306 -19.19 10.55 22.23
N GLY A 307 -20.18 10.84 21.37
CA GLY A 307 -21.58 11.00 21.77
C GLY A 307 -21.91 12.30 22.50
N ARG A 308 -21.04 13.31 22.39
CA ARG A 308 -21.33 14.68 22.83
C ARG A 308 -21.08 15.66 21.70
N CYS A 309 -22.00 16.60 21.55
CA CYS A 309 -21.83 17.73 20.63
C CYS A 309 -20.77 18.66 21.22
N GLY A 310 -19.72 18.91 20.45
CA GLY A 310 -18.63 19.76 20.92
C GLY A 310 -17.39 19.62 20.08
N CYS A 311 -16.40 20.44 20.41
CA CYS A 311 -15.12 20.45 19.72
C CYS A 311 -14.10 19.56 20.42
N ALA A 312 -13.13 19.09 19.64
CA ALA A 312 -11.99 18.38 20.20
C ALA A 312 -11.26 19.26 21.22
N SER A 313 -10.57 18.64 22.17
CA SER A 313 -9.78 19.35 23.18
C SER A 313 -8.81 20.34 22.52
N GLY A 314 -8.84 21.61 22.95
CA GLY A 314 -8.03 22.69 22.38
C GLY A 314 -8.72 23.50 21.27
N GLN A 315 -9.95 23.15 20.89
CA GLN A 315 -10.76 23.92 19.94
C GLN A 315 -12.01 24.49 20.62
N THR A 316 -12.45 25.66 20.17
CA THR A 316 -13.65 26.35 20.64
C THR A 316 -14.68 26.40 19.51
N ALA A 317 -15.96 26.26 19.85
CA ALA A 317 -17.04 26.38 18.88
C ALA A 317 -17.30 27.86 18.57
N CYS A 318 -16.89 28.32 17.38
CA CYS A 318 -17.09 29.68 16.91
C CYS A 318 -17.96 29.65 15.64
N GLY A 319 -19.13 30.28 15.69
CA GLY A 319 -20.06 30.33 14.55
C GLY A 319 -20.54 28.96 14.05
N GLY A 320 -20.54 27.93 14.92
CA GLY A 320 -20.92 26.56 14.57
C GLY A 320 -19.78 25.64 14.13
N ARG A 321 -18.55 26.15 14.05
CA ARG A 321 -17.38 25.37 13.68
C ARG A 321 -16.34 25.33 14.80
N CYS A 322 -15.62 24.21 14.87
CA CYS A 322 -14.50 24.08 15.79
C CYS A 322 -13.27 24.77 15.24
N VAL A 323 -12.80 25.79 15.95
CA VAL A 323 -11.62 26.57 15.61
C VAL A 323 -10.63 26.56 16.77
N ASN A 324 -9.34 26.58 16.47
CA ASN A 324 -8.33 26.72 17.49
C ASN A 324 -8.09 28.21 17.76
N ILE A 325 -8.71 28.74 18.80
CA ILE A 325 -8.58 30.16 19.19
C ILE A 325 -7.15 30.54 19.60
N ALA A 326 -6.24 29.58 19.75
CA ALA A 326 -4.83 29.86 20.03
C ALA A 326 -4.01 30.16 18.78
N SER A 327 -4.50 29.82 17.59
CA SER A 327 -3.75 29.90 16.32
C SER A 327 -4.56 30.42 15.12
N ASP A 328 -5.88 30.47 15.22
CA ASP A 328 -6.74 30.98 14.16
C ASP A 328 -6.73 32.52 14.16
N SER A 329 -6.18 33.11 13.11
CA SER A 329 -6.08 34.57 12.93
C SER A 329 -7.42 35.27 12.74
N LEU A 330 -8.53 34.54 12.54
CA LEU A 330 -9.90 35.07 12.47
C LEU A 330 -10.68 34.88 13.78
N ASN A 331 -10.14 34.12 14.74
CA ASN A 331 -10.78 33.78 16.00
C ASN A 331 -9.77 33.80 17.18
N CYS A 332 -8.82 34.72 17.17
CA CYS A 332 -7.68 34.71 18.07
C CYS A 332 -8.05 35.14 19.49
N GLY A 333 -7.86 34.24 20.46
CA GLY A 333 -8.18 34.43 21.88
C GLY A 333 -9.66 34.27 22.22
N THR A 334 -10.57 34.68 21.32
CA THR A 334 -12.01 34.44 21.41
C THR A 334 -12.66 34.43 20.03
N CYS A 335 -13.86 33.87 19.93
CA CYS A 335 -14.60 33.76 18.67
C CYS A 335 -14.85 35.13 18.02
N GLY A 336 -14.57 35.24 16.72
CA GLY A 336 -14.79 36.46 15.93
C GLY A 336 -13.74 37.55 16.11
N THR A 337 -12.68 37.31 16.89
CA THR A 337 -11.55 38.25 17.01
C THR A 337 -10.52 37.99 15.91
N ALA A 338 -10.59 38.76 14.82
CA ALA A 338 -9.60 38.71 13.76
C ALA A 338 -8.37 39.57 14.09
N CYS A 339 -7.18 39.07 13.77
CA CYS A 339 -5.92 39.82 13.87
C CYS A 339 -5.79 40.85 12.76
N SER A 340 -5.02 41.91 13.04
CA SER A 340 -4.77 42.99 12.07
C SER A 340 -3.96 42.46 10.87
N PRO A 341 -4.02 43.10 9.70
CA PRO A 341 -3.19 42.73 8.55
C PRO A 341 -1.71 42.66 8.93
N GLY A 342 -1.06 41.51 8.69
CA GLY A 342 0.36 41.27 9.04
C GLY A 342 0.61 40.63 10.41
N GLU A 343 -0.41 40.49 11.26
CA GLU A 343 -0.32 39.80 12.55
C GLU A 343 -0.73 38.34 12.44
N THR A 344 -0.08 37.47 13.22
CA THR A 344 -0.42 36.06 13.35
C THR A 344 -0.98 35.80 14.74
N CYS A 345 -1.91 34.85 14.85
CA CYS A 345 -2.40 34.41 16.15
C CYS A 345 -1.41 33.43 16.79
N VAL A 346 -0.79 33.83 17.90
CA VAL A 346 0.14 32.98 18.66
C VAL A 346 -0.34 32.91 20.11
N ALA A 347 -0.64 31.70 20.57
CA ALA A 347 -1.15 31.44 21.92
C ALA A 347 -2.38 32.29 22.31
N GLY A 348 -3.26 32.58 21.33
CA GLY A 348 -4.49 33.33 21.54
C GLY A 348 -4.31 34.84 21.64
N ARG A 349 -3.18 35.36 21.13
CA ARG A 349 -2.93 36.80 20.99
C ARG A 349 -2.48 37.11 19.56
N CYS A 350 -3.02 38.18 19.00
CA CYS A 350 -2.54 38.73 17.75
C CYS A 350 -1.20 39.44 17.98
N GLY A 351 -0.22 39.17 17.13
CA GLY A 351 1.05 39.87 17.14
C GLY A 351 1.86 39.65 15.88
N VAL A 352 2.79 40.57 15.62
CA VAL A 352 3.81 40.41 14.58
C VAL A 352 4.91 39.49 15.10
N ILE A 353 5.27 38.48 14.32
CA ILE A 353 6.34 37.55 14.67
C ILE A 353 7.68 38.19 14.28
N ASP A 354 8.38 38.79 15.25
CA ASP A 354 9.80 39.07 15.11
C ASP A 354 10.59 37.76 15.23
N ALA A 355 11.66 37.61 14.44
CA ALA A 355 12.46 36.40 14.22
C ALA A 355 13.12 35.76 15.48
N GLY A 356 12.82 36.23 16.70
CA GLY A 356 13.36 35.75 17.97
C GLY A 356 12.54 34.68 18.70
N SER A 357 11.33 34.34 18.24
CA SER A 357 10.48 33.32 18.89
C SER A 357 10.46 31.96 18.17
N VAL A 358 11.22 31.81 17.08
CA VAL A 358 11.28 30.55 16.32
C VAL A 358 12.36 29.65 16.91
N PRO A 359 12.04 28.41 17.34
CA PRO A 359 13.04 27.47 17.81
C PRO A 359 14.07 27.19 16.70
N PRO A 360 15.37 26.99 17.05
CA PRO A 360 16.40 26.75 16.05
C PRO A 360 16.09 25.46 15.28
N ASN A 361 16.03 25.57 13.95
CA ASN A 361 15.76 24.43 13.06
C ASN A 361 17.08 23.96 12.46
N CYS A 362 17.49 22.75 12.82
CA CYS A 362 18.74 22.14 12.41
C CYS A 362 18.51 20.95 11.49
N THR A 363 19.27 20.88 10.40
CA THR A 363 19.37 19.71 9.53
C THR A 363 20.79 19.17 9.60
N VAL A 364 20.93 17.84 9.71
CA VAL A 364 22.21 17.13 9.67
C VAL A 364 22.11 16.06 8.59
N ALA A 365 23.10 15.99 7.70
CA ALA A 365 23.13 15.03 6.61
C ALA A 365 24.55 14.44 6.44
N TRP A 366 24.61 13.24 5.89
CA TRP A 366 25.87 12.57 5.54
C TRP A 366 26.08 12.63 4.03
N SER A 367 27.30 12.92 3.59
CA SER A 367 27.66 12.89 2.17
C SER A 367 27.77 11.43 1.67
N SER A 368 26.65 10.82 1.26
CA SER A 368 26.54 9.45 0.70
C SER A 368 27.05 8.30 1.62
N PRO A 369 26.64 7.03 1.42
CA PRO A 369 27.04 5.94 2.31
C PRO A 369 28.53 5.59 2.12
N ALA A 370 29.36 5.86 3.14
CA ALA A 370 30.73 5.34 3.19
C ALA A 370 30.76 3.88 3.69
N ALA A 371 31.67 3.07 3.14
CA ALA A 371 31.96 1.72 3.64
C ALA A 371 32.46 1.78 5.09
N CYS A 372 32.17 0.75 5.91
CA CYS A 372 32.74 0.63 7.27
C CYS A 372 34.28 0.77 7.20
N GLY A 373 34.85 1.75 7.91
CA GLY A 373 36.28 2.07 7.89
C GLY A 373 36.72 3.17 6.90
N GLY A 374 35.79 3.79 6.16
CA GLY A 374 36.06 4.96 5.30
C GLY A 374 35.84 6.32 6.01
N SER A 375 36.28 7.41 5.38
CA SER A 375 35.92 8.78 5.82
C SER A 375 34.61 9.21 5.17
N ALA A 376 33.64 9.64 5.98
CA ALA A 376 32.39 10.25 5.56
C ALA A 376 32.33 11.69 6.06
N THR A 377 31.81 12.62 5.25
CA THR A 377 31.63 14.01 5.69
C THR A 377 30.23 14.18 6.23
N VAL A 378 30.10 14.65 7.46
CA VAL A 378 28.82 15.13 8.01
C VAL A 378 28.69 16.62 7.71
N THR A 379 27.54 17.03 7.17
CA THR A 379 27.18 18.42 6.93
C THR A 379 26.02 18.80 7.84
N TRP A 380 26.02 20.04 8.34
CA TRP A 380 24.93 20.55 9.15
C TRP A 380 24.59 22.00 8.80
N THR A 381 23.35 22.36 9.05
CA THR A 381 22.84 23.73 8.92
C THR A 381 21.77 23.95 9.97
N CYS A 382 21.93 24.99 10.79
CA CYS A 382 21.00 25.41 11.82
C CYS A 382 20.58 26.85 11.53
N THR A 383 19.29 27.06 11.30
CA THR A 383 18.67 28.38 11.17
C THR A 383 18.14 28.84 12.53
N ASN A 384 18.06 30.15 12.74
CA ASN A 384 17.59 30.76 14.01
C ASN A 384 18.43 30.38 15.25
N ALA A 385 19.72 30.09 15.07
CA ALA A 385 20.66 29.72 16.12
C ALA A 385 21.81 30.71 16.25
N THR A 386 22.21 31.04 17.47
CA THR A 386 23.36 31.90 17.78
C THR A 386 24.54 31.11 18.34
N ARG A 387 24.32 29.89 18.85
CA ARG A 387 25.37 28.99 19.33
C ARG A 387 25.09 27.55 18.92
N CYS A 388 26.05 26.89 18.29
CA CYS A 388 25.93 25.50 17.85
C CYS A 388 27.09 24.66 18.38
N GLU A 389 26.81 23.41 18.75
CA GLU A 389 27.76 22.44 19.29
C GLU A 389 27.46 21.07 18.69
N TYR A 390 28.49 20.37 18.22
CA TYR A 390 28.33 19.03 17.67
C TYR A 390 28.98 17.98 18.58
N SER A 391 28.34 16.82 18.67
CA SER A 391 28.84 15.67 19.40
C SER A 391 28.64 14.39 18.60
N CYS A 392 29.71 13.64 18.38
CA CYS A 392 29.68 12.37 17.66
C CYS A 392 30.20 11.24 18.55
N THR A 393 29.47 10.13 18.62
CA THR A 393 29.91 8.93 19.34
C THR A 393 30.87 8.13 18.46
N GLY A 394 32.13 7.93 18.89
CA GLY A 394 33.08 7.00 18.25
C GLY A 394 34.23 7.62 17.42
N SER A 395 34.28 8.94 17.24
CA SER A 395 35.32 9.60 16.43
C SER A 395 36.51 10.11 17.25
N THR A 396 37.69 10.20 16.60
CA THR A 396 38.89 10.91 17.08
C THR A 396 38.84 12.43 16.84
N THR A 397 37.74 12.98 16.31
CA THR A 397 37.56 14.42 16.10
C THR A 397 36.94 15.12 17.33
N ALA A 398 37.36 16.35 17.58
CA ALA A 398 37.05 17.09 18.79
C ALA A 398 35.56 17.51 18.87
N ASN A 399 34.83 17.04 19.87
CA ASN A 399 33.50 17.58 20.22
C ASN A 399 33.64 19.03 20.72
N GLY A 400 32.77 19.95 20.26
CA GLY A 400 32.82 21.33 20.74
C GLY A 400 32.05 22.36 19.90
N PRO A 401 32.23 23.67 20.21
CA PRO A 401 31.53 24.76 19.55
C PRO A 401 31.88 24.84 18.06
N VAL A 402 30.85 24.96 17.22
CA VAL A 402 31.00 25.09 15.77
C VAL A 402 30.14 26.19 15.21
N ALA A 403 30.48 26.64 14.00
CA ALA A 403 29.59 27.46 13.21
C ALA A 403 28.26 26.74 12.98
N CYS A 404 27.15 27.49 12.96
CA CYS A 404 25.82 26.92 12.78
C CYS A 404 25.56 26.38 11.36
N SER A 405 26.51 26.54 10.44
CA SER A 405 26.59 25.83 9.17
C SER A 405 28.02 25.35 8.95
N GLY A 406 28.21 24.09 8.59
CA GLY A 406 29.55 23.54 8.41
C GLY A 406 29.58 22.09 7.92
N ALA A 407 30.79 21.60 7.68
CA ALA A 407 31.05 20.23 7.27
C ALA A 407 32.30 19.71 8.01
N ALA A 408 32.25 18.46 8.50
CA ALA A 408 33.39 17.83 9.17
C ALA A 408 33.61 16.40 8.63
N PRO A 409 34.86 16.03 8.29
CA PRO A 409 35.20 14.66 7.92
C PRO A 409 35.28 13.79 9.19
N ILE A 410 34.59 12.65 9.18
CA ILE A 410 34.54 11.67 10.27
C ILE A 410 34.89 10.30 9.71
N THR A 411 35.82 9.61 10.35
CA THR A 411 36.11 8.19 10.06
C THR A 411 35.06 7.33 10.74
N VAL A 412 34.27 6.57 9.96
CA VAL A 412 33.17 5.74 10.49
C VAL A 412 33.70 4.38 10.93
N GLY A 413 33.69 4.10 12.23
CA GLY A 413 34.27 2.88 12.81
C GLY A 413 33.32 1.69 12.78
N VAL A 414 32.04 1.87 13.13
CA VAL A 414 31.00 0.82 13.17
C VAL A 414 29.61 1.36 12.79
N ALA A 415 28.68 0.48 12.41
CA ALA A 415 27.29 0.85 12.15
C ALA A 415 26.60 1.32 13.45
N GLY A 416 25.91 2.47 13.41
CA GLY A 416 25.22 3.05 14.57
C GLY A 416 25.89 4.27 15.20
N GLU A 417 27.00 4.75 14.65
CA GLU A 417 27.59 6.03 15.06
C GLU A 417 26.62 7.18 14.76
N THR A 418 26.30 7.96 15.79
CA THR A 418 25.34 9.06 15.70
C THR A 418 26.05 10.37 15.97
N CYS A 419 25.90 11.31 15.04
CA CYS A 419 26.30 12.70 15.23
C CYS A 419 25.08 13.53 15.55
N THR A 420 25.17 14.32 16.60
CA THR A 420 24.12 15.21 17.08
C THR A 420 24.61 16.64 17.01
N ILE A 421 23.85 17.52 16.35
CA ILE A 421 24.02 18.97 16.42
C ILE A 421 23.01 19.53 17.42
N SER A 422 23.51 20.32 18.36
CA SER A 422 22.71 21.06 19.32
C SER A 422 22.86 22.54 19.01
N ALA A 423 21.75 23.27 18.95
CA ALA A 423 21.72 24.69 18.69
C ALA A 423 20.94 25.43 19.77
N THR A 424 21.36 26.65 20.09
CA THR A 424 20.69 27.55 21.01
C THR A 424 20.46 28.89 20.32
N SER A 425 19.25 29.43 20.44
CA SER A 425 18.89 30.77 19.96
C SER A 425 19.39 31.88 20.91
N ALA A 426 19.31 33.14 20.48
CA ALA A 426 19.66 34.30 21.29
C ALA A 426 18.89 34.39 22.63
N ASN A 427 17.69 33.81 22.66
CA ASN A 427 16.78 33.83 23.81
C ASN A 427 16.87 32.55 24.68
N GLY A 428 17.86 31.69 24.44
CA GLY A 428 18.11 30.49 25.25
C GLY A 428 17.26 29.26 24.90
N ILE A 429 16.45 29.33 23.84
CA ILE A 429 15.66 28.19 23.34
C ILE A 429 16.60 27.23 22.60
N SER A 430 16.62 25.96 22.99
CA SER A 430 17.44 24.90 22.39
C SER A 430 16.66 24.09 21.34
N GLY A 431 17.37 23.64 20.31
CA GLY A 431 16.90 22.71 19.28
C GLY A 431 18.00 21.72 18.98
N MET A 432 17.62 20.49 18.62
CA MET A 432 18.57 19.39 18.43
C MET A 432 18.19 18.58 17.21
N ALA A 433 19.17 18.23 16.39
CA ALA A 433 18.99 17.33 15.26
C ALA A 433 20.12 16.29 15.26
N SER A 434 19.77 15.04 14.95
CA SER A 434 20.71 13.92 14.93
C SER A 434 20.60 13.16 13.62
N ALA A 435 21.74 12.69 13.13
CA ALA A 435 21.82 11.81 11.97
C ALA A 435 22.74 10.63 12.30
N SER A 436 22.21 9.42 12.16
CA SER A 436 22.97 8.17 12.34
C SER A 436 23.43 7.63 10.99
N THR A 437 24.66 7.11 10.91
CA THR A 437 25.12 6.38 9.72
C THR A 437 24.51 4.99 9.64
N ARG A 438 24.08 4.58 8.44
CA ARG A 438 23.83 3.18 8.10
C ARG A 438 24.94 2.73 7.15
N CYS A 439 25.94 2.02 7.68
CA CYS A 439 26.85 1.27 6.81
C CYS A 439 26.17 -0.05 6.42
N SER A 440 26.04 -0.32 5.13
CA SER A 440 25.56 -1.61 4.63
C SER A 440 26.75 -2.56 4.52
N GLY A 441 26.89 -3.49 5.46
CA GLY A 441 27.76 -4.65 5.29
C GLY A 441 27.18 -5.58 4.23
N VAL A 442 28.01 -6.10 3.32
CA VAL A 442 27.63 -7.21 2.45
C VAL A 442 27.56 -8.46 3.33
N ALA A 443 26.42 -9.16 3.36
CA ALA A 443 26.31 -10.41 4.12
C ALA A 443 27.37 -11.41 3.62
N PRO A 444 28.14 -12.06 4.52
CA PRO A 444 29.18 -12.99 4.10
C PRO A 444 28.56 -14.19 3.35
N THR A 445 29.17 -14.62 2.25
CA THR A 445 28.74 -15.85 1.55
C THR A 445 29.23 -17.06 2.33
N CYS A 446 28.31 -17.91 2.81
CA CYS A 446 28.63 -19.10 3.60
C CYS A 446 28.27 -20.36 2.81
N THR A 447 29.20 -21.30 2.74
CA THR A 447 29.04 -22.61 2.10
C THR A 447 29.44 -23.71 3.08
N ALA A 448 28.70 -24.82 3.10
CA ALA A 448 28.99 -25.99 3.92
C ALA A 448 28.71 -27.25 3.11
N ALA A 449 29.61 -28.23 3.18
CA ALA A 449 29.46 -29.51 2.49
C ALA A 449 30.06 -30.65 3.31
N PHE A 450 29.51 -31.85 3.17
CA PHE A 450 30.18 -33.07 3.60
C PHE A 450 31.08 -33.58 2.49
N GLY A 451 32.24 -34.12 2.87
CA GLY A 451 33.13 -34.85 1.95
C GLY A 451 32.52 -36.16 1.45
N THR A 452 33.37 -37.09 1.00
CA THR A 452 32.91 -38.40 0.50
C THR A 452 32.09 -39.15 1.58
N PRO A 453 30.90 -39.69 1.23
CA PRO A 453 30.04 -40.41 2.16
C PRO A 453 30.75 -41.57 2.90
N PRO A 454 30.81 -41.58 4.25
CA PRO A 454 31.29 -42.73 5.00
C PRO A 454 30.22 -43.84 5.05
N ALA A 455 30.57 -45.03 5.55
CA ALA A 455 29.59 -46.02 5.98
C ALA A 455 28.77 -45.48 7.16
N CYS A 456 27.50 -45.86 7.31
CA CYS A 456 26.68 -45.42 8.45
C CYS A 456 27.30 -45.95 9.76
N GLY A 457 27.53 -45.07 10.74
CA GLY A 457 28.36 -45.32 11.93
C GLY A 457 29.84 -44.90 11.80
N GLY A 458 30.25 -44.38 10.64
CA GLY A 458 31.59 -43.87 10.38
C GLY A 458 31.72 -42.34 10.52
N THR A 459 32.95 -41.84 10.47
CA THR A 459 33.25 -40.41 10.57
C THR A 459 33.25 -39.75 9.19
N ALA A 460 32.38 -38.77 8.96
CA ALA A 460 32.45 -37.83 7.83
C ALA A 460 33.23 -36.57 8.24
N VAL A 461 33.75 -35.83 7.27
CA VAL A 461 34.29 -34.49 7.51
C VAL A 461 33.35 -33.47 6.87
N VAL A 462 32.83 -32.55 7.69
CA VAL A 462 32.12 -31.36 7.19
C VAL A 462 33.14 -30.25 6.99
N THR A 463 33.15 -29.65 5.80
CA THR A 463 33.96 -28.49 5.44
C THR A 463 33.08 -27.28 5.21
N TRP A 464 33.56 -26.10 5.59
CA TRP A 464 32.85 -24.85 5.38
C TRP A 464 33.80 -23.70 5.05
N ASN A 465 33.25 -22.73 4.30
CA ASN A 465 33.91 -21.47 4.00
C ASN A 465 32.85 -20.37 4.02
N CYS A 466 33.01 -19.42 4.94
CA CYS A 466 32.10 -18.30 5.12
C CYS A 466 32.78 -16.94 4.91
N GLY A 467 33.84 -16.91 4.11
CA GLY A 467 34.52 -15.69 3.67
C GLY A 467 35.02 -14.83 4.85
N ASP A 468 34.80 -13.52 4.77
CA ASP A 468 35.25 -12.50 5.73
C ASP A 468 34.36 -12.39 7.00
N ALA A 469 33.64 -13.46 7.36
CA ALA A 469 32.83 -13.45 8.58
C ALA A 469 33.70 -13.28 9.84
N THR A 470 33.22 -12.47 10.79
CA THR A 470 33.95 -12.10 12.02
C THR A 470 33.80 -13.14 13.13
N SER A 471 32.74 -13.94 13.10
CA SER A 471 32.55 -15.06 14.04
C SER A 471 31.66 -16.13 13.45
N CYS A 472 32.00 -17.40 13.67
CA CYS A 472 31.22 -18.52 13.18
C CYS A 472 30.97 -19.56 14.27
N ASN A 473 29.78 -20.14 14.25
CA ASN A 473 29.45 -21.29 15.07
C ASN A 473 28.84 -22.39 14.19
N TYR A 474 28.76 -23.61 14.73
CA TYR A 474 28.09 -24.70 14.07
C TYR A 474 27.10 -25.37 15.00
N VAL A 475 26.06 -25.98 14.40
CA VAL A 475 25.09 -26.83 15.06
C VAL A 475 24.84 -28.04 14.15
N CYS A 476 25.23 -29.22 14.62
CA CYS A 476 24.93 -30.49 13.98
C CYS A 476 23.78 -31.19 14.70
N THR A 477 22.78 -31.61 13.94
CA THR A 477 21.60 -32.33 14.41
C THR A 477 21.60 -33.75 13.87
N GLY A 478 21.26 -34.71 14.74
CA GLY A 478 21.35 -36.13 14.41
C GLY A 478 21.57 -37.00 15.64
N THR A 479 22.03 -38.22 15.42
CA THR A 479 22.30 -39.21 16.48
C THR A 479 23.50 -38.85 17.35
N SER A 480 24.42 -38.03 16.84
CA SER A 480 25.58 -37.48 17.58
C SER A 480 25.55 -35.94 17.54
N PRO A 481 24.63 -35.28 18.26
CA PRO A 481 24.48 -33.83 18.20
C PRO A 481 25.70 -33.10 18.79
N SER A 482 26.14 -32.05 18.12
CA SER A 482 27.28 -31.24 18.56
C SER A 482 27.13 -29.79 18.11
N SER A 483 27.64 -28.87 18.91
CA SER A 483 27.62 -27.43 18.60
C SER A 483 28.81 -26.74 19.24
N GLY A 484 29.32 -25.69 18.61
CA GLY A 484 30.45 -24.93 19.15
C GLY A 484 30.87 -23.76 18.28
N VAL A 485 31.80 -22.96 18.79
CA VAL A 485 32.44 -21.86 18.05
C VAL A 485 33.59 -22.41 17.22
N VAL A 486 33.69 -21.99 15.96
CA VAL A 486 34.69 -22.47 15.01
C VAL A 486 35.26 -21.32 14.16
N PRO A 487 36.45 -21.47 13.57
CA PRO A 487 36.94 -20.53 12.57
C PRO A 487 35.97 -20.44 11.39
N CYS A 488 35.87 -19.29 10.74
CA CYS A 488 34.92 -19.07 9.63
C CYS A 488 35.30 -19.78 8.32
N THR A 489 36.48 -20.38 8.25
CA THR A 489 36.85 -21.37 7.23
C THR A 489 37.49 -22.55 7.94
N GLY A 490 37.02 -23.78 7.70
CA GLY A 490 37.52 -24.93 8.43
C GLY A 490 36.86 -26.25 8.07
N SER A 491 37.24 -27.28 8.82
CA SER A 491 36.72 -28.63 8.69
C SER A 491 36.62 -29.31 10.05
N LEU A 492 35.56 -30.09 10.29
CA LEU A 492 35.34 -30.82 11.53
C LEU A 492 34.97 -32.28 11.23
N PRO A 493 35.54 -33.27 11.94
CA PRO A 493 35.04 -34.64 11.90
C PRO A 493 33.69 -34.74 12.61
N TYR A 494 32.73 -35.43 11.99
CA TYR A 494 31.38 -35.68 12.49
C TYR A 494 31.04 -37.17 12.33
N THR A 495 30.63 -37.84 13.40
CA THR A 495 30.21 -39.25 13.34
C THR A 495 28.77 -39.32 12.86
N VAL A 496 28.58 -39.91 11.68
CA VAL A 496 27.27 -40.01 11.03
C VAL A 496 26.57 -41.27 11.52
N GLY A 497 25.46 -41.15 12.24
CA GLY A 497 24.70 -42.34 12.64
C GLY A 497 23.76 -42.82 11.56
N VAL A 498 23.01 -41.91 10.93
CA VAL A 498 22.05 -42.21 9.86
C VAL A 498 22.14 -41.19 8.71
N ALA A 499 21.64 -41.55 7.54
CA ALA A 499 21.54 -40.63 6.40
C ALA A 499 20.47 -39.55 6.69
N GLY A 500 20.75 -38.30 6.30
CA GLY A 500 19.84 -37.16 6.51
C GLY A 500 20.18 -36.29 7.73
N GLU A 501 21.22 -36.60 8.49
CA GLU A 501 21.74 -35.72 9.54
C GLU A 501 22.31 -34.43 8.94
N THR A 502 22.15 -33.30 9.65
CA THR A 502 22.51 -31.97 9.12
C THR A 502 23.49 -31.24 10.01
N CYS A 503 24.42 -30.51 9.41
CA CYS A 503 25.31 -29.57 10.10
C CYS A 503 25.11 -28.18 9.51
N THR A 504 24.68 -27.23 10.34
CA THR A 504 24.47 -25.84 9.97
C THR A 504 25.62 -24.99 10.52
N ILE A 505 26.28 -24.23 9.66
CA ILE A 505 27.25 -23.20 10.03
C ILE A 505 26.54 -21.86 10.02
N ASN A 506 26.57 -21.12 11.14
CA ASN A 506 26.11 -19.74 11.19
C ASN A 506 27.32 -18.82 11.27
N ALA A 507 27.36 -17.85 10.36
CA ALA A 507 28.42 -16.87 10.24
C ALA A 507 27.85 -15.47 10.46
N ALA A 508 28.44 -14.72 11.39
CA ALA A 508 28.15 -13.31 11.58
C ALA A 508 29.25 -12.48 10.90
N GLY A 509 28.85 -11.57 10.00
CA GLY A 509 29.71 -10.59 9.36
C GLY A 509 29.72 -9.25 10.09
N ALA A 510 30.57 -8.33 9.62
CA ALA A 510 30.64 -6.97 10.15
C ALA A 510 29.28 -6.25 10.02
N GLY A 511 28.87 -5.52 11.07
CA GLY A 511 27.59 -4.78 11.07
C GLY A 511 26.35 -5.61 11.38
N GLY A 512 26.49 -6.84 11.89
CA GLY A 512 25.36 -7.66 12.36
C GLY A 512 24.65 -8.48 11.28
N THR A 513 25.18 -8.54 10.06
CA THR A 513 24.64 -9.39 8.99
C THR A 513 24.90 -10.87 9.30
N MET A 514 23.87 -11.73 9.20
CA MET A 514 23.98 -13.17 9.41
C MET A 514 23.86 -13.93 8.10
N ALA A 515 24.71 -14.94 7.91
CA ALA A 515 24.57 -15.93 6.85
C ALA A 515 24.64 -17.33 7.48
N SER A 516 23.91 -18.30 6.91
CA SER A 516 24.00 -19.68 7.34
C SER A 516 24.08 -20.63 6.15
N ALA A 517 24.79 -21.73 6.33
CA ALA A 517 24.92 -22.79 5.33
C ALA A 517 24.68 -24.15 6.00
N THR A 518 23.78 -24.95 5.43
CA THR A 518 23.44 -26.27 5.96
C THR A 518 23.95 -27.35 5.02
N ALA A 519 24.81 -28.24 5.53
CA ALA A 519 25.21 -29.46 4.85
C ALA A 519 24.37 -30.62 5.36
N THR A 520 23.92 -31.51 4.47
CA THR A 520 23.24 -32.76 4.83
C THR A 520 24.09 -33.94 4.42
N VAL A 521 24.30 -34.91 5.31
CA VAL A 521 25.16 -36.07 5.04
C VAL A 521 24.36 -37.26 4.53
N SER A 522 24.91 -37.94 3.53
CA SER A 522 24.49 -39.29 3.10
C SER A 522 25.52 -40.31 3.58
N CYS A 523 25.10 -41.51 3.99
CA CYS A 523 26.01 -42.60 4.33
C CYS A 523 25.74 -43.83 3.45
N ARG A 524 26.79 -44.59 3.11
CA ARG A 524 26.64 -45.84 2.34
C ARG A 524 26.09 -46.92 3.27
N GLY A 525 24.85 -47.33 3.05
CA GLY A 525 24.22 -48.44 3.79
C GLY A 525 22.73 -48.31 4.10
N ALA A 526 22.05 -47.21 3.74
CA ALA A 526 20.59 -47.12 3.81
C ALA A 526 19.96 -47.46 2.44
N GLY A 527 19.07 -48.44 2.43
CA GLY A 527 18.56 -49.15 1.24
C GLY A 527 18.07 -48.26 0.11
N GLY A 528 18.70 -48.42 -1.05
CA GLY A 528 18.08 -48.03 -2.32
C GLY A 528 17.05 -49.09 -2.70
N ALA A 529 15.87 -48.64 -3.16
CA ALA A 529 14.84 -49.53 -3.69
C ALA A 529 15.45 -50.50 -4.73
N PRO A 530 15.08 -51.79 -4.73
CA PRO A 530 15.60 -52.74 -5.71
C PRO A 530 15.29 -52.22 -7.12
N ALA A 531 16.24 -52.35 -8.04
CA ALA A 531 16.06 -51.91 -9.42
C ALA A 531 16.37 -53.07 -10.36
N CYS A 532 15.41 -53.41 -11.23
CA CYS A 532 15.50 -54.55 -12.13
C CYS A 532 15.38 -54.11 -13.59
N THR A 533 16.15 -54.76 -14.47
CA THR A 533 15.95 -54.71 -15.92
C THR A 533 15.84 -56.12 -16.48
N ALA A 534 14.97 -56.31 -17.47
CA ALA A 534 14.78 -57.57 -18.17
C ALA A 534 14.72 -57.32 -19.68
N SER A 535 15.32 -58.21 -20.48
CA SER A 535 15.34 -58.08 -21.94
C SER A 535 15.37 -59.46 -22.62
N PHE A 536 14.75 -59.56 -23.80
CA PHE A 536 14.95 -60.70 -24.71
C PHE A 536 16.11 -60.41 -25.68
N GLY A 537 16.86 -61.45 -26.03
CA GLY A 537 17.83 -61.40 -27.13
C GLY A 537 17.19 -61.14 -28.51
N PRO A 538 17.98 -61.10 -29.60
CA PRO A 538 17.50 -60.81 -30.95
C PRO A 538 16.35 -61.74 -31.38
N ARG A 539 15.37 -61.18 -32.12
CA ARG A 539 14.08 -61.81 -32.47
C ARG A 539 14.24 -63.19 -33.13
N PRO A 540 13.76 -64.28 -32.52
CA PRO A 540 13.82 -65.63 -33.10
C PRO A 540 12.60 -65.95 -33.98
N ALA A 541 12.71 -66.99 -34.81
CA ALA A 541 11.58 -67.55 -35.55
C ALA A 541 10.58 -68.23 -34.60
N CYS A 542 9.27 -68.21 -34.92
CA CYS A 542 8.24 -68.78 -34.04
C CYS A 542 8.48 -70.29 -33.82
N GLY A 543 8.54 -70.72 -32.56
CA GLY A 543 8.88 -72.10 -32.16
C GLY A 543 10.37 -72.35 -31.86
N SER A 544 11.22 -71.33 -31.86
CA SER A 544 12.65 -71.43 -31.50
C SER A 544 12.96 -70.87 -30.11
N ALA A 545 14.05 -71.33 -29.49
CA ALA A 545 14.50 -70.87 -28.17
C ALA A 545 15.05 -69.43 -28.23
N ALA A 546 14.46 -68.53 -27.45
CA ALA A 546 15.02 -67.22 -27.10
C ALA A 546 15.74 -67.31 -25.75
N VAL A 547 16.60 -66.34 -25.44
CA VAL A 547 17.15 -66.18 -24.09
C VAL A 547 16.61 -64.88 -23.51
N VAL A 548 15.95 -64.96 -22.35
CA VAL A 548 15.62 -63.80 -21.53
C VAL A 548 16.73 -63.61 -20.50
N THR A 549 17.23 -62.38 -20.40
CA THR A 549 18.26 -61.99 -19.43
C THR A 549 17.73 -60.91 -18.52
N TRP A 550 18.14 -60.95 -17.25
CA TRP A 550 17.78 -59.92 -16.27
C TRP A 550 18.92 -59.61 -15.32
N ASN A 551 18.88 -58.38 -14.80
CA ASN A 551 19.77 -57.92 -13.76
C ASN A 551 19.03 -57.03 -12.77
N CYS A 552 18.98 -57.49 -11.52
CA CYS A 552 18.39 -56.79 -10.39
C CYS A 552 19.48 -56.46 -9.38
N ILE A 553 19.67 -55.16 -9.12
CA ILE A 553 20.60 -54.66 -8.09
C ILE A 553 19.83 -54.33 -6.82
N ASN A 554 20.51 -54.45 -5.67
CA ASN A 554 19.94 -54.21 -4.33
C ASN A 554 18.76 -55.15 -3.96
N ALA A 555 18.70 -56.34 -4.54
CA ALA A 555 17.69 -57.35 -4.27
C ALA A 555 18.26 -58.52 -3.46
N ALA A 556 17.52 -58.98 -2.44
CA ALA A 556 17.92 -60.11 -1.59
C ALA A 556 17.37 -61.45 -2.10
N SER A 557 16.22 -61.44 -2.79
CA SER A 557 15.66 -62.61 -3.46
C SER A 557 14.94 -62.19 -4.74
N CYS A 558 15.00 -63.01 -5.78
CA CYS A 558 14.33 -62.75 -7.05
C CYS A 558 13.57 -63.99 -7.52
N GLU A 559 12.41 -63.76 -8.15
CA GLU A 559 11.61 -64.80 -8.77
C GLU A 559 11.19 -64.36 -10.16
N TYR A 560 11.14 -65.30 -11.10
CA TYR A 560 10.65 -65.04 -12.45
C TYR A 560 9.30 -65.70 -12.68
N ALA A 561 8.50 -65.11 -13.55
CA ALA A 561 7.25 -65.65 -14.06
C ALA A 561 7.07 -65.28 -15.53
N CYS A 562 7.09 -66.28 -16.41
CA CYS A 562 6.87 -66.14 -17.84
C CYS A 562 5.48 -66.65 -18.23
N THR A 563 4.77 -65.86 -19.04
CA THR A 563 3.39 -66.14 -19.48
C THR A 563 3.34 -66.26 -21.01
N GLY A 564 2.65 -67.29 -21.49
CA GLY A 564 2.62 -67.66 -22.91
C GLY A 564 2.26 -69.14 -23.09
N THR A 565 2.62 -69.69 -24.25
CA THR A 565 2.44 -71.11 -24.60
C THR A 565 3.25 -72.05 -23.71
N THR A 566 4.42 -71.62 -23.23
CA THR A 566 5.13 -72.29 -22.12
C THR A 566 5.13 -71.40 -20.88
N VAL A 567 4.45 -71.83 -19.82
CA VAL A 567 4.41 -71.12 -18.53
C VAL A 567 5.50 -71.69 -17.63
N SER A 568 6.35 -70.81 -17.10
CA SER A 568 7.38 -71.18 -16.12
C SER A 568 7.54 -70.09 -15.07
N SER A 569 7.68 -70.50 -13.81
CA SER A 569 7.93 -69.59 -12.69
C SER A 569 8.77 -70.27 -11.62
N GLY A 570 9.64 -69.52 -10.96
CA GLY A 570 10.43 -70.05 -9.85
C GLY A 570 11.43 -69.05 -9.29
N ALA A 571 12.03 -69.42 -8.16
CA ALA A 571 13.13 -68.67 -7.56
C ALA A 571 14.35 -68.66 -8.47
N ALA A 572 14.99 -67.50 -8.59
CA ALA A 572 16.13 -67.28 -9.45
C ALA A 572 17.16 -66.35 -8.79
N PRO A 573 18.44 -66.45 -9.20
CA PRO A 573 19.42 -65.44 -8.84
C PRO A 573 18.99 -64.07 -9.39
N CYS A 574 19.30 -63.02 -8.65
CA CYS A 574 18.93 -61.65 -9.02
C CYS A 574 19.64 -61.12 -10.28
N THR A 575 20.66 -61.82 -10.77
CA THR A 575 21.20 -61.64 -12.11
C THR A 575 21.26 -63.01 -12.79
N GLY A 576 20.68 -63.13 -13.98
CA GLY A 576 20.57 -64.44 -14.63
C GLY A 576 20.06 -64.40 -16.07
N SER A 577 20.08 -65.56 -16.69
CA SER A 577 19.52 -65.79 -18.02
C SER A 577 18.76 -67.12 -18.06
N LEU A 578 17.66 -67.16 -18.80
CA LEU A 578 16.83 -68.34 -18.96
C LEU A 578 16.52 -68.59 -20.44
N PRO A 579 16.73 -69.81 -20.96
CA PRO A 579 16.20 -70.20 -22.26
C PRO A 579 14.67 -70.29 -22.20
N TYR A 580 13.98 -69.61 -23.12
CA TYR A 580 12.52 -69.57 -23.21
C TYR A 580 12.08 -69.78 -24.66
N ASN A 581 11.25 -70.79 -24.91
CA ASN A 581 10.74 -71.07 -26.26
C ASN A 581 9.55 -70.17 -26.57
N VAL A 582 9.69 -69.32 -27.60
CA VAL A 582 8.65 -68.36 -27.98
C VAL A 582 7.66 -69.04 -28.92
N GLY A 583 6.48 -69.39 -28.44
CA GLY A 583 5.47 -70.12 -29.23
C GLY A 583 4.56 -69.21 -30.06
N ALA A 584 4.36 -67.96 -29.66
CA ALA A 584 3.59 -66.97 -30.39
C ALA A 584 4.12 -65.53 -30.17
N ALA A 585 3.70 -64.59 -31.02
CA ALA A 585 4.05 -63.18 -30.87
C ALA A 585 3.29 -62.54 -29.70
N GLY A 586 4.01 -61.90 -28.75
CA GLY A 586 3.41 -61.18 -27.62
C GLY A 586 3.58 -61.85 -26.24
N GLU A 587 4.36 -62.92 -26.14
CA GLU A 587 4.67 -63.58 -24.85
C GLU A 587 5.61 -62.73 -23.98
N THR A 588 5.36 -62.73 -22.65
CA THR A 588 6.00 -61.79 -21.70
C THR A 588 6.58 -62.53 -20.49
N CYS A 589 7.81 -62.19 -20.12
CA CYS A 589 8.49 -62.66 -18.92
C CYS A 589 8.70 -61.53 -17.91
N THR A 590 8.34 -61.78 -16.66
CA THR A 590 8.37 -60.83 -15.54
C THR A 590 9.35 -61.29 -14.47
N ILE A 591 10.18 -60.39 -13.96
CA ILE A 591 11.12 -60.62 -12.86
C ILE A 591 10.72 -59.76 -11.67
N ASN A 592 10.45 -60.39 -10.53
CA ASN A 592 10.12 -59.74 -9.28
C ASN A 592 11.27 -59.88 -8.30
N ALA A 593 11.86 -58.76 -7.92
CA ALA A 593 12.90 -58.68 -6.91
C ALA A 593 12.33 -58.18 -5.59
N VAL A 594 12.81 -58.74 -4.48
CA VAL A 594 12.51 -58.30 -3.12
C VAL A 594 13.81 -58.02 -2.39
N ALA A 595 13.96 -56.82 -1.84
CA ALA A 595 15.09 -56.43 -1.00
C ALA A 595 14.95 -57.01 0.42
N ALA A 596 16.04 -56.99 1.19
CA ALA A 596 16.08 -57.56 2.54
C ALA A 596 15.15 -56.86 3.54
N ASP A 597 14.77 -55.61 3.25
CA ASP A 597 13.80 -54.80 4.01
C ASP A 597 12.34 -55.00 3.54
N GLY A 598 12.12 -55.85 2.53
CA GLY A 598 10.79 -56.16 1.98
C GLY A 598 10.37 -55.29 0.79
N ALA A 599 11.16 -54.29 0.38
CA ALA A 599 10.84 -53.47 -0.79
C ALA A 599 10.85 -54.30 -2.08
N ARG A 600 9.93 -54.03 -3.02
CA ARG A 600 9.75 -54.84 -4.24
C ARG A 600 9.97 -54.03 -5.51
N ALA A 601 10.55 -54.66 -6.53
CA ALA A 601 10.64 -54.11 -7.87
C ALA A 601 10.37 -55.17 -8.93
N THR A 602 9.74 -54.76 -10.03
CA THR A 602 9.33 -55.65 -11.11
C THR A 602 9.82 -55.13 -12.45
N ALA A 603 10.40 -56.01 -13.26
CA ALA A 603 10.78 -55.72 -14.65
C ALA A 603 10.18 -56.76 -15.60
N SER A 604 9.70 -56.30 -16.76
CA SER A 604 9.05 -57.16 -17.75
C SER A 604 9.72 -57.03 -19.11
N ALA A 605 9.89 -58.13 -19.83
CA ALA A 605 10.34 -58.17 -21.22
C ALA A 605 9.33 -58.94 -22.07
N SER A 606 9.07 -58.47 -23.29
CA SER A 606 8.18 -59.11 -24.26
C SER A 606 8.85 -59.23 -25.63
N THR A 607 8.56 -60.30 -26.39
CA THR A 607 9.15 -60.53 -27.72
C THR A 607 8.12 -60.94 -28.78
N THR A 608 8.47 -60.78 -30.06
CA THR A 608 7.63 -61.14 -31.23
C THR A 608 8.47 -61.88 -32.28
N CYS A 609 7.91 -62.94 -32.88
CA CYS A 609 8.62 -63.90 -33.74
C CYS A 609 8.19 -63.80 -35.23
N ILE A 610 8.98 -64.38 -36.16
CA ILE A 610 8.78 -64.28 -37.64
C ILE A 610 8.23 -65.62 -38.20
N ALA A 611 7.17 -65.59 -39.04
CA ALA A 611 6.49 -66.75 -39.66
C ALA A 611 6.81 -66.92 -41.17
N GLY A 612 6.78 -68.16 -41.69
CA GLY A 612 7.14 -68.55 -43.07
C GLY A 612 6.16 -68.08 -44.17
N GLY A 613 6.67 -67.96 -45.40
CA GLY A 613 6.16 -67.08 -46.48
C GLY A 613 4.76 -67.37 -47.05
N ALA A 614 4.02 -66.28 -47.29
CA ALA A 614 2.69 -66.21 -47.89
C ALA A 614 2.68 -66.45 -49.42
N PRO A 615 1.52 -66.81 -50.02
CA PRO A 615 1.34 -66.82 -51.47
C PRO A 615 1.73 -65.46 -52.08
N THR A 616 2.19 -65.45 -53.34
CA THR A 616 2.48 -64.21 -54.08
C THR A 616 1.73 -64.23 -55.40
N CYS A 617 1.10 -63.10 -55.77
CA CYS A 617 0.34 -62.94 -57.01
C CYS A 617 0.84 -61.72 -57.79
N THR A 618 0.80 -61.79 -59.12
CA THR A 618 1.00 -60.66 -60.04
C THR A 618 -0.13 -60.61 -61.06
N ALA A 619 -0.54 -59.40 -61.47
CA ALA A 619 -1.56 -59.16 -62.49
C ALA A 619 -1.16 -57.99 -63.40
N SER A 620 -1.40 -58.07 -64.70
CA SER A 620 -1.09 -57.01 -65.68
C SER A 620 -2.06 -57.00 -66.87
N PHE A 621 -2.21 -55.83 -67.49
CA PHE A 621 -2.90 -55.67 -68.78
C PHE A 621 -1.89 -55.69 -69.94
N GLY A 622 -2.30 -56.21 -71.11
CA GLY A 622 -1.54 -56.09 -72.36
C GLY A 622 -1.39 -54.64 -72.86
N PRO A 623 -0.54 -54.38 -73.87
CA PRO A 623 -0.28 -53.02 -74.37
C PRO A 623 -1.51 -52.32 -74.99
N ARG A 624 -1.53 -50.99 -74.80
CA ARG A 624 -2.62 -49.98 -74.89
C ARG A 624 -3.70 -50.14 -75.98
N VAL A 625 -4.95 -49.83 -75.61
CA VAL A 625 -6.14 -49.74 -76.51
C VAL A 625 -7.01 -48.51 -76.14
N SER A 626 -7.70 -47.93 -77.13
CA SER A 626 -8.65 -46.81 -77.00
C SER A 626 -9.85 -47.15 -76.11
N CYS A 627 -10.43 -46.19 -75.38
CA CYS A 627 -11.56 -46.47 -74.48
C CYS A 627 -12.73 -47.09 -75.29
N GLY A 628 -13.24 -48.27 -74.88
CA GLY A 628 -14.30 -49.03 -75.57
C GLY A 628 -13.86 -50.28 -76.36
N SER A 629 -12.60 -50.70 -76.30
CA SER A 629 -12.09 -51.92 -76.98
C SER A 629 -11.73 -53.06 -76.00
N PRO A 630 -11.73 -54.34 -76.43
CA PRO A 630 -11.39 -55.47 -75.56
C PRO A 630 -9.90 -55.51 -75.22
N ALA A 631 -9.59 -55.59 -73.92
CA ALA A 631 -8.25 -55.73 -73.36
C ALA A 631 -8.08 -57.10 -72.69
N VAL A 632 -6.86 -57.64 -72.68
CA VAL A 632 -6.57 -58.93 -72.03
C VAL A 632 -5.84 -58.67 -70.71
N VAL A 633 -6.39 -59.18 -69.61
CA VAL A 633 -5.72 -59.21 -68.31
C VAL A 633 -5.09 -60.58 -68.09
N THR A 634 -3.85 -60.59 -67.60
CA THR A 634 -3.05 -61.79 -67.34
C THR A 634 -2.60 -61.82 -65.87
N TRP A 635 -2.61 -62.98 -65.23
CA TRP A 635 -2.19 -63.14 -63.83
C TRP A 635 -1.35 -64.40 -63.58
N SER A 636 -0.55 -64.36 -62.52
CA SER A 636 0.27 -65.46 -62.05
C SER A 636 0.45 -65.42 -60.53
N CYS A 637 0.03 -66.50 -59.85
CA CYS A 637 0.19 -66.69 -58.41
C CYS A 637 1.02 -67.94 -58.09
N THR A 638 1.90 -67.84 -57.09
CA THR A 638 2.77 -68.93 -56.59
C THR A 638 2.56 -69.18 -55.11
N ASN A 639 2.93 -70.37 -54.62
CA ASN A 639 2.70 -70.86 -53.25
C ASN A 639 1.20 -70.91 -52.84
N THR A 640 0.33 -71.25 -53.80
CA THR A 640 -1.13 -71.34 -53.60
C THR A 640 -1.59 -72.77 -53.39
N VAL A 641 -2.79 -72.93 -52.81
CA VAL A 641 -3.49 -74.21 -52.63
C VAL A 641 -4.89 -74.04 -53.20
N GLY A 642 -5.23 -74.83 -54.23
CA GLY A 642 -6.52 -74.76 -54.90
C GLY A 642 -6.59 -73.76 -56.07
N MET A 643 -7.81 -73.39 -56.45
CA MET A 643 -8.08 -72.43 -57.53
C MET A 643 -8.14 -70.99 -57.00
N CYS A 644 -7.87 -70.01 -57.87
CA CYS A 644 -7.88 -68.60 -57.55
C CYS A 644 -9.19 -67.94 -57.99
N ASN A 645 -9.62 -66.87 -57.32
CA ASN A 645 -10.84 -66.14 -57.66
C ASN A 645 -10.50 -64.76 -58.19
N TYR A 646 -11.17 -64.32 -59.26
CA TYR A 646 -10.98 -62.97 -59.79
C TYR A 646 -12.27 -62.15 -59.71
N VAL A 647 -12.11 -60.84 -59.59
CA VAL A 647 -13.18 -59.83 -59.65
C VAL A 647 -12.68 -58.65 -60.46
N CYS A 648 -13.42 -58.28 -61.52
CA CYS A 648 -13.17 -57.07 -62.31
C CYS A 648 -14.27 -56.04 -62.07
N THR A 649 -13.88 -54.83 -61.68
CA THR A 649 -14.77 -53.70 -61.46
C THR A 649 -14.68 -52.74 -62.64
N GLY A 650 -15.72 -52.75 -63.46
CA GLY A 650 -15.81 -51.97 -64.69
C GLY A 650 -17.22 -51.94 -65.24
N SER A 651 -17.37 -51.30 -66.39
CA SER A 651 -18.64 -51.11 -67.10
C SER A 651 -19.36 -52.43 -67.45
N THR A 652 -18.65 -53.56 -67.52
CA THR A 652 -19.22 -54.91 -67.44
C THR A 652 -18.55 -55.73 -66.33
N PRO A 653 -19.12 -55.80 -65.11
CA PRO A 653 -18.53 -56.55 -64.01
C PRO A 653 -18.46 -58.05 -64.31
N SER A 654 -17.33 -58.69 -63.99
CA SER A 654 -17.17 -60.14 -64.10
C SER A 654 -16.41 -60.70 -62.90
N SER A 655 -16.80 -61.90 -62.46
CA SER A 655 -16.15 -62.61 -61.36
C SER A 655 -16.26 -64.12 -61.55
N GLY A 656 -15.25 -64.87 -61.13
CA GLY A 656 -15.27 -66.33 -61.22
C GLY A 656 -14.03 -67.01 -60.65
N THR A 657 -14.06 -68.35 -60.64
CA THR A 657 -12.95 -69.20 -60.18
C THR A 657 -12.13 -69.69 -61.35
N VAL A 658 -10.82 -69.48 -61.30
CA VAL A 658 -9.86 -69.71 -62.39
C VAL A 658 -8.60 -70.41 -61.88
N PRO A 659 -7.81 -71.05 -62.75
CA PRO A 659 -6.46 -71.46 -62.40
C PRO A 659 -5.63 -70.27 -61.91
N CYS A 660 -4.72 -70.52 -60.97
CA CYS A 660 -3.89 -69.49 -60.34
C CYS A 660 -2.83 -68.88 -61.28
N THR A 661 -2.77 -69.32 -62.54
CA THR A 661 -2.03 -68.72 -63.66
C THR A 661 -2.93 -68.74 -64.90
N GLY A 662 -3.13 -67.61 -65.56
CA GLY A 662 -4.02 -67.53 -66.72
C GLY A 662 -4.24 -66.11 -67.28
N SER A 663 -5.09 -66.00 -68.30
CA SER A 663 -5.53 -64.72 -68.87
C SER A 663 -7.00 -64.76 -69.29
N THR A 664 -7.67 -63.61 -69.28
CA THR A 664 -9.07 -63.47 -69.75
C THR A 664 -9.29 -62.14 -70.49
N PRO A 665 -10.15 -62.08 -71.52
CA PRO A 665 -10.55 -60.83 -72.15
C PRO A 665 -11.56 -60.06 -71.27
N VAL A 666 -11.43 -58.74 -71.20
CA VAL A 666 -12.34 -57.81 -70.50
C VAL A 666 -12.55 -56.57 -71.38
N THR A 667 -13.77 -56.04 -71.44
CA THR A 667 -14.06 -54.80 -72.22
C THR A 667 -13.96 -53.60 -71.30
N VAL A 668 -13.16 -52.59 -71.66
CA VAL A 668 -12.84 -51.45 -70.78
C VAL A 668 -13.60 -50.20 -71.18
N GLY A 669 -14.41 -49.64 -70.26
CA GLY A 669 -15.27 -48.48 -70.53
C GLY A 669 -14.71 -47.12 -70.09
N GLY A 670 -13.67 -47.07 -69.26
CA GLY A 670 -13.05 -45.82 -68.80
C GLY A 670 -11.74 -46.02 -68.03
N ALA A 671 -10.99 -44.93 -67.79
CA ALA A 671 -9.74 -44.96 -67.03
C ALA A 671 -10.00 -45.29 -65.54
N GLY A 672 -9.25 -46.25 -64.99
CA GLY A 672 -9.36 -46.65 -63.58
C GLY A 672 -10.15 -47.93 -63.31
N GLU A 673 -10.59 -48.67 -64.32
CA GLU A 673 -11.14 -50.03 -64.13
C GLU A 673 -10.04 -50.98 -63.61
N THR A 674 -10.38 -51.77 -62.58
CA THR A 674 -9.44 -52.65 -61.87
C THR A 674 -9.90 -54.10 -61.90
N CYS A 675 -8.96 -55.00 -62.19
CA CYS A 675 -9.16 -56.45 -62.09
C CYS A 675 -8.25 -57.01 -60.99
N THR A 676 -8.85 -57.72 -60.04
CA THR A 676 -8.17 -58.25 -58.84
C THR A 676 -8.25 -59.77 -58.81
N ILE A 677 -7.10 -60.44 -58.64
CA ILE A 677 -7.00 -61.89 -58.43
C ILE A 677 -6.65 -62.18 -56.97
N ASN A 678 -7.39 -63.10 -56.35
CA ASN A 678 -7.23 -63.57 -54.98
C ASN A 678 -6.84 -65.04 -54.95
N ALA A 679 -5.76 -65.35 -54.24
CA ALA A 679 -5.25 -66.70 -54.02
C ALA A 679 -5.13 -67.02 -52.54
N SER A 680 -5.45 -68.26 -52.17
CA SER A 680 -5.25 -68.81 -50.83
C SER A 680 -4.03 -69.71 -50.77
N GLY A 681 -3.24 -69.59 -49.69
CA GLY A 681 -2.05 -70.36 -49.37
C GLY A 681 -2.25 -71.21 -48.10
N ASN A 682 -1.29 -72.08 -47.79
CA ASN A 682 -1.34 -72.88 -46.57
C ASN A 682 -1.34 -72.00 -45.31
N GLY A 683 -2.03 -72.45 -44.25
CA GLY A 683 -2.12 -71.73 -42.98
C GLY A 683 -3.09 -70.54 -42.97
N GLY A 684 -4.00 -70.44 -43.95
CA GLY A 684 -5.01 -69.36 -44.02
C GLY A 684 -4.48 -68.04 -44.61
N THR A 685 -3.29 -68.04 -45.20
CA THR A 685 -2.69 -66.87 -45.83
C THR A 685 -3.35 -66.58 -47.18
N THR A 686 -3.55 -65.31 -47.54
CA THR A 686 -4.11 -64.91 -48.83
C THR A 686 -3.20 -63.93 -49.54
N ALA A 687 -3.17 -63.99 -50.88
CA ALA A 687 -2.45 -63.06 -51.73
C ALA A 687 -3.40 -62.45 -52.75
N MET A 688 -3.28 -61.14 -52.93
CA MET A 688 -4.10 -60.37 -53.85
C MET A 688 -3.21 -59.58 -54.79
N ALA A 689 -3.51 -59.61 -56.09
CA ALA A 689 -2.87 -58.74 -57.07
C ALA A 689 -3.93 -58.05 -57.92
N SER A 690 -3.74 -56.75 -58.18
CA SER A 690 -4.67 -55.94 -58.97
C SER A 690 -3.92 -55.28 -60.12
N ALA A 691 -4.54 -55.28 -61.30
CA ALA A 691 -4.09 -54.49 -62.45
C ALA A 691 -5.12 -53.40 -62.76
N SER A 692 -4.64 -52.22 -63.15
CA SER A 692 -5.46 -51.08 -63.61
C SER A 692 -4.98 -50.60 -64.98
N THR A 693 -5.89 -50.13 -65.83
CA THR A 693 -5.55 -49.56 -67.15
C THR A 693 -5.98 -48.10 -67.27
N THR A 694 -5.25 -47.33 -68.09
CA THR A 694 -5.50 -45.90 -68.36
C THR A 694 -5.51 -45.70 -69.89
N CYS A 695 -6.62 -45.19 -70.44
CA CYS A 695 -6.71 -44.78 -71.86
C CYS A 695 -6.24 -43.33 -72.06
N LEU A 696 -5.87 -42.95 -73.30
CA LEU A 696 -5.29 -41.64 -73.62
C LEU A 696 -6.28 -40.50 -73.32
N ALA A 697 -5.78 -39.45 -72.64
CA ALA A 697 -6.55 -38.36 -72.08
C ALA A 697 -6.64 -37.15 -73.04
N ARG A 698 -7.73 -36.38 -72.90
CA ARG A 698 -7.92 -35.07 -73.57
C ARG A 698 -6.92 -34.05 -73.01
N PRO A 699 -6.47 -33.05 -73.79
CA PRO A 699 -5.50 -32.05 -73.31
C PRO A 699 -6.01 -31.30 -72.07
N VAL A 700 -5.14 -31.21 -71.06
CA VAL A 700 -5.44 -30.54 -69.78
C VAL A 700 -4.49 -29.35 -69.64
N CYS A 701 -5.05 -28.16 -69.52
CA CYS A 701 -4.30 -26.93 -69.34
C CYS A 701 -4.40 -26.43 -67.90
N THR A 702 -3.31 -25.82 -67.41
CA THR A 702 -3.27 -25.04 -66.18
C THR A 702 -2.67 -23.68 -66.48
N ALA A 703 -3.24 -22.62 -65.90
CA ALA A 703 -2.73 -21.25 -66.00
C ALA A 703 -2.74 -20.63 -64.59
N SER A 704 -1.65 -19.99 -64.19
CA SER A 704 -1.52 -19.33 -62.88
C SER A 704 -0.77 -18.00 -63.00
N PHE A 705 -1.00 -17.11 -62.04
CA PHE A 705 -0.22 -15.88 -61.91
C PHE A 705 0.86 -16.04 -60.84
N GLY A 706 1.97 -15.32 -61.03
CA GLY A 706 2.88 -15.01 -59.93
C GLY A 706 2.20 -14.19 -58.82
N PRO A 707 2.91 -13.86 -57.72
CA PRO A 707 2.36 -13.06 -56.63
C PRO A 707 1.73 -11.76 -57.15
N ALA A 708 0.54 -11.42 -56.62
CA ALA A 708 -0.25 -10.29 -57.12
C ALA A 708 0.52 -8.96 -56.99
N PRO A 709 0.80 -8.24 -58.09
CA PRO A 709 1.42 -6.92 -58.01
C PRO A 709 0.42 -5.86 -57.54
N ALA A 710 0.93 -4.73 -57.05
CA ALA A 710 0.11 -3.54 -56.85
C ALA A 710 -0.50 -3.07 -58.19
N CYS A 711 -1.67 -2.42 -58.17
CA CYS A 711 -2.32 -1.89 -59.37
C CYS A 711 -1.34 -1.01 -60.16
N GLY A 712 -1.11 -1.32 -61.45
CA GLY A 712 -0.12 -0.65 -62.30
C GLY A 712 1.23 -1.39 -62.45
N GLY A 713 1.42 -2.54 -61.80
CA GLY A 713 2.61 -3.39 -61.94
C GLY A 713 2.53 -4.45 -63.04
N THR A 714 3.65 -5.12 -63.32
CA THR A 714 3.74 -6.24 -64.27
C THR A 714 3.57 -7.57 -63.54
N ALA A 715 2.56 -8.35 -63.91
CA ALA A 715 2.35 -9.73 -63.46
C ALA A 715 2.89 -10.71 -64.52
N VAL A 716 3.45 -11.84 -64.09
CA VAL A 716 3.83 -12.92 -65.01
C VAL A 716 2.76 -14.01 -64.96
N VAL A 717 2.20 -14.33 -66.14
CA VAL A 717 1.29 -15.47 -66.32
C VAL A 717 2.11 -16.66 -66.76
N THR A 718 1.98 -17.78 -66.07
CA THR A 718 2.65 -19.03 -66.43
C THR A 718 1.60 -20.09 -66.73
N TRP A 719 1.81 -20.88 -67.77
CA TRP A 719 0.93 -21.98 -68.13
C TRP A 719 1.67 -23.26 -68.47
N ASN A 720 0.95 -24.37 -68.32
CA ASN A 720 1.38 -25.68 -68.75
C ASN A 720 0.16 -26.49 -69.19
N CYS A 721 0.18 -26.93 -70.45
CA CYS A 721 -0.82 -27.79 -71.06
C CYS A 721 -0.19 -29.14 -71.39
N THR A 722 -0.66 -30.19 -70.74
CA THR A 722 -0.25 -31.57 -71.02
C THR A 722 -1.14 -32.19 -72.08
N ASP A 723 -0.59 -33.11 -72.86
CA ASP A 723 -1.29 -33.85 -73.92
C ASP A 723 -1.83 -32.96 -75.06
N ALA A 724 -1.26 -31.76 -75.21
CA ALA A 724 -1.54 -30.81 -76.28
C ALA A 724 -0.45 -30.82 -77.36
N THR A 725 -0.86 -30.67 -78.62
CA THR A 725 0.04 -30.56 -79.79
C THR A 725 0.18 -29.13 -80.31
N SER A 726 -0.77 -28.25 -80.01
CA SER A 726 -0.66 -26.82 -80.30
C SER A 726 -1.40 -25.99 -79.24
N CYS A 727 -0.86 -24.81 -78.93
CA CYS A 727 -1.43 -23.91 -77.93
C CYS A 727 -1.45 -22.45 -78.42
N THR A 728 -2.48 -21.72 -78.00
CA THR A 728 -2.64 -20.28 -78.27
C THR A 728 -3.06 -19.56 -76.99
N HIS A 729 -2.66 -18.30 -76.84
CA HIS A 729 -3.11 -17.47 -75.73
C HIS A 729 -3.94 -16.28 -76.22
N VAL A 730 -4.84 -15.81 -75.36
CA VAL A 730 -5.59 -14.57 -75.52
C VAL A 730 -5.67 -13.89 -74.15
N CYS A 731 -4.98 -12.77 -73.98
CA CYS A 731 -5.01 -11.96 -72.76
C CYS A 731 -5.77 -10.64 -72.98
N THR A 732 -6.66 -10.31 -72.05
CA THR A 732 -7.41 -9.05 -71.99
C THR A 732 -6.77 -8.14 -70.94
N GLY A 733 -6.35 -6.93 -71.32
CA GLY A 733 -5.81 -5.93 -70.39
C GLY A 733 -5.42 -4.63 -71.08
N THR A 734 -4.75 -3.72 -70.37
CA THR A 734 -4.31 -2.43 -70.95
C THR A 734 -3.38 -2.57 -72.15
N THR A 735 -2.64 -3.68 -72.23
CA THR A 735 -1.91 -4.12 -73.44
C THR A 735 -2.40 -5.52 -73.87
N PRO A 736 -3.44 -5.60 -74.71
CA PRO A 736 -3.96 -6.90 -75.17
C PRO A 736 -2.92 -7.67 -75.97
N SER A 737 -2.84 -8.98 -75.77
CA SER A 737 -1.99 -9.86 -76.60
C SER A 737 -2.65 -11.19 -76.90
N SER A 738 -2.45 -11.68 -78.13
CA SER A 738 -2.91 -13.01 -78.55
C SER A 738 -1.96 -13.58 -79.59
N GLY A 739 -1.66 -14.87 -79.51
CA GLY A 739 -0.75 -15.51 -80.46
C GLY A 739 -0.57 -17.01 -80.21
N ALA A 740 0.16 -17.66 -81.12
CA ALA A 740 0.61 -19.04 -80.92
C ALA A 740 1.75 -19.07 -79.91
N VAL A 741 1.69 -20.02 -78.99
CA VAL A 741 2.68 -20.19 -77.92
C VAL A 741 3.02 -21.65 -77.73
N ASP A 742 4.17 -21.90 -77.15
CA ASP A 742 4.50 -23.23 -76.65
C ASP A 742 3.50 -23.66 -75.58
N CYS A 743 3.19 -24.95 -75.55
CA CYS A 743 2.21 -25.50 -74.61
C CYS A 743 2.66 -25.47 -73.14
N ALA A 744 3.91 -25.08 -72.86
CA ALA A 744 4.36 -24.65 -71.55
C ALA A 744 5.20 -23.37 -71.69
N GLY A 745 4.89 -22.33 -70.93
CA GLY A 745 5.55 -21.03 -71.09
C GLY A 745 5.07 -19.98 -70.09
N SER A 746 5.63 -18.77 -70.22
CA SER A 746 5.24 -17.63 -69.40
C SER A 746 5.26 -16.33 -70.20
N VAL A 747 4.33 -15.41 -69.94
CA VAL A 747 4.29 -14.07 -70.56
C VAL A 747 4.09 -12.99 -69.50
N PRO A 748 4.84 -11.86 -69.55
CA PRO A 748 4.57 -10.71 -68.70
C PRO A 748 3.35 -9.93 -69.23
N LEU A 749 2.48 -9.50 -68.31
CA LEU A 749 1.29 -8.68 -68.57
C LEU A 749 1.31 -7.47 -67.63
N THR A 750 1.15 -6.25 -68.17
CA THR A 750 1.01 -5.03 -67.37
C THR A 750 -0.45 -4.83 -67.00
N VAL A 751 -0.75 -4.80 -65.70
CA VAL A 751 -2.14 -4.85 -65.20
C VAL A 751 -2.65 -3.44 -64.90
N GLY A 752 -3.72 -3.00 -65.57
CA GLY A 752 -4.31 -1.68 -65.35
C GLY A 752 -5.40 -1.63 -64.29
N ALA A 753 -6.24 -2.67 -64.21
CA ALA A 753 -7.34 -2.76 -63.23
C ALA A 753 -7.68 -4.23 -62.88
N ALA A 754 -8.39 -4.46 -61.77
CA ALA A 754 -8.84 -5.80 -61.38
C ALA A 754 -9.90 -6.35 -62.36
N GLY A 755 -9.80 -7.62 -62.73
CA GLY A 755 -10.73 -8.30 -63.66
C GLY A 755 -10.15 -8.65 -65.03
N GLU A 756 -8.86 -8.35 -65.28
CA GLU A 756 -8.16 -8.76 -66.50
C GLU A 756 -7.92 -10.28 -66.51
N THR A 757 -8.22 -10.95 -67.65
CA THR A 757 -8.10 -12.41 -67.81
C THR A 757 -7.10 -12.79 -68.90
N CYS A 758 -6.39 -13.90 -68.72
CA CYS A 758 -5.68 -14.54 -69.82
C CYS A 758 -6.08 -16.00 -69.98
N THR A 759 -6.44 -16.39 -71.20
CA THR A 759 -6.92 -17.73 -71.54
C THR A 759 -5.96 -18.43 -72.49
N ILE A 760 -5.58 -19.67 -72.15
CA ILE A 760 -4.79 -20.57 -72.97
C ILE A 760 -5.70 -21.64 -73.56
N ASN A 761 -5.71 -21.76 -74.88
CA ASN A 761 -6.43 -22.79 -75.61
C ASN A 761 -5.43 -23.79 -76.20
N ALA A 762 -5.70 -25.08 -76.03
CA ALA A 762 -4.84 -26.16 -76.47
C ALA A 762 -5.61 -27.21 -77.28
N VAL A 763 -4.94 -27.79 -78.28
CA VAL A 763 -5.49 -28.83 -79.15
C VAL A 763 -4.58 -30.05 -79.13
N GLY A 764 -5.13 -31.21 -78.79
CA GLY A 764 -4.44 -32.51 -78.74
C GLY A 764 -4.30 -33.17 -80.11
N ALA A 765 -3.51 -34.24 -80.17
CA ALA A 765 -3.14 -34.93 -81.41
C ALA A 765 -4.33 -35.58 -82.16
N ASP A 766 -5.46 -35.80 -81.48
CA ASP A 766 -6.72 -36.32 -82.00
C ASP A 766 -7.74 -35.23 -82.34
N GLY A 767 -7.37 -33.94 -82.20
CA GLY A 767 -8.25 -32.80 -82.39
C GLY A 767 -9.09 -32.42 -81.17
N ALA A 768 -8.93 -33.11 -80.02
CA ALA A 768 -9.62 -32.72 -78.79
C ALA A 768 -9.10 -31.37 -78.28
N ALA A 769 -10.01 -30.48 -77.87
CA ALA A 769 -9.65 -29.16 -77.32
C ALA A 769 -9.77 -29.11 -75.80
N GLY A 770 -8.86 -28.36 -75.17
CA GLY A 770 -8.86 -28.00 -73.75
C GLY A 770 -8.46 -26.53 -73.56
N SER A 771 -8.93 -25.89 -72.50
CA SER A 771 -8.60 -24.49 -72.22
C SER A 771 -8.47 -24.22 -70.72
N ALA A 772 -7.62 -23.26 -70.36
CA ALA A 772 -7.50 -22.76 -68.99
C ALA A 772 -7.43 -21.23 -68.98
N SER A 773 -8.19 -20.61 -68.09
CA SER A 773 -8.20 -19.16 -67.91
C SER A 773 -7.75 -18.81 -66.49
N ALA A 774 -6.95 -17.76 -66.37
CA ALA A 774 -6.59 -17.16 -65.11
C ALA A 774 -7.09 -15.70 -65.07
N MET A 775 -7.73 -15.29 -63.98
CA MET A 775 -8.19 -13.91 -63.74
C MET A 775 -7.32 -13.21 -62.68
N ILE A 776 -6.79 -12.01 -62.98
CA ILE A 776 -6.05 -11.20 -62.02
C ILE A 776 -7.02 -10.39 -61.16
N SER A 777 -6.84 -10.47 -59.84
CA SER A 777 -7.40 -9.55 -58.86
C SER A 777 -6.25 -8.82 -58.16
N CYS A 778 -6.17 -7.51 -58.28
CA CYS A 778 -5.21 -6.70 -57.53
C CYS A 778 -5.77 -6.50 -56.11
N GLY A 779 -5.38 -7.40 -55.19
CA GLY A 779 -5.80 -7.36 -53.79
C GLY A 779 -4.86 -8.22 -52.95
N GLY A 780 -3.89 -7.58 -52.28
CA GLY A 780 -3.03 -8.25 -51.32
C GLY A 780 -3.84 -8.65 -50.09
N THR A 781 -3.97 -9.94 -49.84
CA THR A 781 -4.45 -10.49 -48.57
C THR A 781 -3.29 -10.51 -47.56
N SER A 782 -3.10 -9.43 -46.80
CA SER A 782 -2.72 -9.61 -45.40
C SER A 782 -4.01 -9.79 -44.61
N GLY A 783 -4.12 -10.81 -43.76
CA GLY A 783 -5.28 -10.94 -42.88
C GLY A 783 -5.50 -9.67 -42.03
N PRO A 784 -6.70 -9.47 -41.44
CA PRO A 784 -6.91 -8.33 -40.54
C PRO A 784 -5.84 -8.36 -39.42
N PRO A 785 -5.40 -7.18 -38.92
CA PRO A 785 -4.40 -7.12 -37.88
C PRO A 785 -4.86 -7.92 -36.65
N VAL A 786 -3.95 -8.63 -35.99
CA VAL A 786 -4.24 -9.38 -34.75
C VAL A 786 -3.27 -8.94 -33.69
N CYS A 787 -3.79 -8.42 -32.58
CA CYS A 787 -3.01 -7.88 -31.48
C CYS A 787 -3.18 -8.68 -30.18
N THR A 788 -2.10 -8.74 -29.41
CA THR A 788 -2.09 -9.22 -28.03
C THR A 788 -1.43 -8.16 -27.15
N ALA A 789 -1.95 -7.97 -25.94
CA ALA A 789 -1.39 -7.09 -24.92
C ALA A 789 -1.38 -7.83 -23.58
N SER A 790 -0.31 -7.68 -22.81
CA SER A 790 -0.19 -8.26 -21.48
C SER A 790 0.63 -7.37 -20.55
N PHE A 791 0.49 -7.60 -19.25
CA PHE A 791 1.33 -7.01 -18.23
C PHE A 791 2.22 -8.07 -17.59
N GLY A 792 3.40 -7.63 -17.12
CA GLY A 792 4.17 -8.39 -16.14
C GLY A 792 3.43 -8.57 -14.80
N PRO A 793 4.05 -9.25 -13.81
CA PRO A 793 3.45 -9.42 -12.48
C PRO A 793 3.12 -8.07 -11.83
N ALA A 794 2.01 -8.02 -11.09
CA ALA A 794 1.52 -6.80 -10.45
C ALA A 794 2.56 -6.21 -9.47
N PRO A 795 2.96 -4.94 -9.63
CA PRO A 795 3.89 -4.27 -8.70
C PRO A 795 3.17 -3.82 -7.42
N ALA A 796 3.94 -3.43 -6.40
CA ALA A 796 3.42 -2.67 -5.27
C ALA A 796 2.88 -1.30 -5.75
N CYS A 797 1.91 -0.72 -5.06
CA CYS A 797 1.38 0.59 -5.46
C CYS A 797 2.46 1.67 -5.42
N GLY A 798 2.63 2.40 -6.52
CA GLY A 798 3.76 3.31 -6.77
C GLY A 798 4.96 2.66 -7.48
N GLY A 799 4.92 1.36 -7.77
CA GLY A 799 5.93 0.64 -8.54
C GLY A 799 5.66 0.58 -10.05
N THR A 800 6.65 0.14 -10.81
CA THR A 800 6.58 0.08 -12.29
C THR A 800 6.14 -1.30 -12.78
N ALA A 801 5.07 -1.35 -13.58
CA ALA A 801 4.68 -2.51 -14.37
C ALA A 801 5.15 -2.33 -15.83
N VAL A 802 5.49 -3.41 -16.52
CA VAL A 802 5.83 -3.38 -17.95
C VAL A 802 4.62 -3.90 -18.73
N ALA A 803 4.05 -3.05 -19.58
CA ALA A 803 3.08 -3.46 -20.59
C ALA A 803 3.83 -3.93 -21.84
N THR A 804 3.46 -5.07 -22.39
CA THR A 804 4.06 -5.64 -23.60
C THR A 804 2.97 -5.96 -24.62
N TRP A 805 3.23 -5.70 -25.89
CA TRP A 805 2.29 -6.01 -26.98
C TRP A 805 2.97 -6.62 -28.19
N ASN A 806 2.17 -7.35 -28.97
CA ASN A 806 2.56 -7.87 -30.26
C ASN A 806 1.36 -7.91 -31.21
N CYS A 807 1.47 -7.22 -32.34
CA CYS A 807 0.48 -7.11 -33.38
C CYS A 807 1.05 -7.64 -34.71
N THR A 808 0.35 -8.58 -35.33
CA THR A 808 0.68 -9.14 -36.66
C THR A 808 -0.25 -8.59 -37.73
N ASN A 809 0.21 -8.53 -38.98
CA ASN A 809 -0.53 -7.95 -40.13
C ASN A 809 -0.94 -6.48 -39.97
N ALA A 810 -0.28 -5.74 -39.08
CA ALA A 810 -0.47 -4.31 -38.87
C ALA A 810 0.59 -3.49 -39.63
N THR A 811 0.16 -2.40 -40.26
CA THR A 811 1.00 -1.43 -40.95
C THR A 811 1.34 -0.21 -40.08
N SER A 812 0.53 0.08 -39.06
CA SER A 812 0.83 1.09 -38.05
C SER A 812 0.17 0.74 -36.71
N CYS A 813 0.83 1.12 -35.62
CA CYS A 813 0.34 0.89 -34.26
C CYS A 813 0.52 2.15 -33.38
N ASN A 814 -0.45 2.39 -32.50
CA ASN A 814 -0.41 3.44 -31.49
C ASN A 814 -0.97 2.85 -30.19
N TYR A 815 -0.39 3.22 -29.05
CA TYR A 815 -0.90 2.82 -27.74
C TYR A 815 -1.55 4.00 -27.03
N VAL A 816 -2.51 3.70 -26.17
CA VAL A 816 -3.11 4.65 -25.24
C VAL A 816 -3.16 3.99 -23.87
N CYS A 817 -2.41 4.53 -22.92
CA CYS A 817 -2.41 4.13 -21.53
C CYS A 817 -3.16 5.16 -20.70
N THR A 818 -4.20 4.72 -20.00
CA THR A 818 -4.95 5.54 -19.05
C THR A 818 -4.43 5.26 -17.66
N GLY A 819 -4.03 6.32 -16.93
CA GLY A 819 -3.58 6.18 -15.56
C GLY A 819 -2.87 7.37 -14.93
N SER A 820 -2.15 7.09 -13.84
CA SER A 820 -1.39 8.06 -13.04
C SER A 820 -0.45 8.94 -13.87
N THR A 821 0.08 8.38 -14.97
CA THR A 821 0.82 9.08 -16.01
C THR A 821 0.23 8.68 -17.37
N PRO A 822 -0.75 9.42 -17.91
CA PRO A 822 -1.33 9.12 -19.21
C PRO A 822 -0.25 9.22 -20.29
N SER A 823 -0.21 8.24 -21.19
CA SER A 823 0.74 8.25 -22.30
C SER A 823 0.10 7.66 -23.55
N SER A 824 0.40 8.28 -24.69
CA SER A 824 -0.03 7.80 -25.99
C SER A 824 1.00 8.18 -27.04
N GLY A 825 1.19 7.35 -28.06
CA GLY A 825 2.16 7.64 -29.11
C GLY A 825 2.31 6.52 -30.13
N ALA A 826 2.71 6.91 -31.34
CA ALA A 826 3.04 5.95 -32.39
C ALA A 826 4.18 5.04 -31.94
N VAL A 827 4.02 3.73 -32.10
CA VAL A 827 4.97 2.72 -31.67
C VAL A 827 5.08 1.61 -32.71
N ASP A 828 6.18 0.88 -32.64
CA ASP A 828 6.30 -0.36 -33.37
C ASP A 828 5.22 -1.35 -32.94
N CYS A 829 4.75 -2.14 -33.90
CA CYS A 829 3.67 -3.10 -33.68
C CYS A 829 4.05 -4.28 -32.76
N SER A 830 5.31 -4.35 -32.31
CA SER A 830 5.77 -5.21 -31.21
C SER A 830 6.70 -4.42 -30.30
N GLY A 831 6.38 -4.33 -29.01
CA GLY A 831 7.15 -3.50 -28.08
C GLY A 831 6.70 -3.61 -26.63
N SER A 832 7.33 -2.81 -25.78
CA SER A 832 6.99 -2.73 -24.36
C SER A 832 7.20 -1.32 -23.80
N VAL A 833 6.37 -0.89 -22.84
CA VAL A 833 6.51 0.39 -22.14
C VAL A 833 6.41 0.20 -20.62
N PRO A 834 7.31 0.83 -19.83
CA PRO A 834 7.19 0.88 -18.37
C PRO A 834 6.13 1.90 -17.93
N LEU A 835 5.31 1.53 -16.95
CA LEU A 835 4.22 2.36 -16.40
C LEU A 835 4.21 2.29 -14.88
N THR A 836 4.02 3.44 -14.23
CA THR A 836 3.87 3.50 -12.77
C THR A 836 2.41 3.30 -12.39
N VAL A 837 2.11 2.35 -11.49
CA VAL A 837 0.73 1.93 -11.15
C VAL A 837 0.30 2.56 -9.81
N GLY A 838 -0.66 3.49 -9.85
CA GLY A 838 -1.01 4.34 -8.70
C GLY A 838 -2.06 3.81 -7.71
N GLY A 839 -2.95 2.90 -8.11
CA GLY A 839 -3.94 2.37 -7.15
C GLY A 839 -5.15 1.66 -7.72
N ALA A 840 -5.69 2.11 -8.86
CA ALA A 840 -6.91 1.56 -9.45
C ALA A 840 -6.66 1.22 -10.92
N GLY A 841 -6.60 -0.08 -11.24
CA GLY A 841 -6.65 -0.65 -12.60
C GLY A 841 -6.19 0.24 -13.74
N GLU A 842 -4.87 0.38 -13.91
CA GLU A 842 -4.29 1.08 -15.06
C GLU A 842 -4.49 0.21 -16.31
N THR A 843 -4.94 0.82 -17.40
CA THR A 843 -5.27 0.09 -18.63
C THR A 843 -4.48 0.65 -19.79
N CYS A 844 -3.83 -0.24 -20.54
CA CYS A 844 -3.14 0.12 -21.79
C CYS A 844 -3.79 -0.60 -22.95
N THR A 845 -4.14 0.17 -23.97
CA THR A 845 -4.77 -0.29 -25.19
C THR A 845 -3.83 -0.07 -26.36
N ILE A 846 -3.49 -1.14 -27.10
CA ILE A 846 -2.79 -1.04 -28.37
C ILE A 846 -3.81 -1.04 -29.50
N ASN A 847 -3.70 -0.05 -30.38
CA ASN A 847 -4.52 0.12 -31.58
C ASN A 847 -3.64 -0.13 -32.81
N ALA A 848 -4.02 -1.11 -33.62
CA ALA A 848 -3.31 -1.44 -34.85
C ALA A 848 -4.20 -1.22 -36.07
N VAL A 849 -3.60 -0.67 -37.12
CA VAL A 849 -4.22 -0.52 -38.45
C VAL A 849 -3.42 -1.37 -39.43
N GLY A 850 -4.09 -2.26 -40.15
CA GLY A 850 -3.53 -3.09 -41.22
C GLY A 850 -3.83 -2.54 -42.61
N ALA A 851 -3.31 -3.23 -43.63
CA ALA A 851 -3.51 -2.85 -45.03
C ALA A 851 -5.02 -2.77 -45.38
N GLY A 852 -5.41 -1.72 -46.10
CA GLY A 852 -6.83 -1.47 -46.44
C GLY A 852 -7.67 -0.87 -45.31
N GLY A 853 -7.05 -0.45 -44.19
CA GLY A 853 -7.73 0.27 -43.10
C GLY A 853 -8.40 -0.62 -42.04
N ALA A 854 -8.17 -1.94 -42.08
CA ALA A 854 -8.66 -2.86 -41.06
C ALA A 854 -8.04 -2.54 -39.69
N ARG A 855 -8.84 -2.54 -38.61
CA ARG A 855 -8.42 -2.14 -37.27
C ARG A 855 -8.49 -3.31 -36.29
N ALA A 856 -7.53 -3.39 -35.38
CA ALA A 856 -7.56 -4.30 -34.25
C ALA A 856 -7.13 -3.59 -32.97
N MET A 857 -7.72 -3.99 -31.86
CA MET A 857 -7.44 -3.41 -30.55
C MET A 857 -7.18 -4.55 -29.56
N ALA A 858 -6.19 -4.39 -28.70
CA ALA A 858 -5.98 -5.26 -27.55
C ALA A 858 -5.70 -4.40 -26.33
N SER A 859 -6.35 -4.71 -25.22
CA SER A 859 -6.18 -4.01 -23.95
C SER A 859 -5.78 -4.99 -22.85
N ALA A 860 -4.86 -4.53 -22.02
CA ALA A 860 -4.50 -5.20 -20.78
C ALA A 860 -4.71 -4.20 -19.64
N SER A 861 -5.00 -4.71 -18.44
CA SER A 861 -5.13 -3.90 -17.23
C SER A 861 -4.28 -4.47 -16.11
N VAL A 862 -3.62 -3.61 -15.33
CA VAL A 862 -2.85 -3.99 -14.14
C VAL A 862 -3.32 -3.18 -12.95
N SER A 863 -3.54 -3.85 -11.82
CA SER A 863 -3.76 -3.21 -10.53
C SER A 863 -2.59 -3.52 -9.63
N CYS A 864 -2.17 -2.55 -8.82
CA CYS A 864 -1.10 -2.75 -7.86
C CYS A 864 -1.59 -3.48 -6.62
N VAL A 865 -0.66 -4.13 -5.91
CA VAL A 865 -0.94 -4.68 -4.59
C VAL A 865 -0.75 -3.58 -3.55
N PRO A 866 -1.78 -3.21 -2.75
CA PRO A 866 -1.64 -2.18 -1.73
C PRO A 866 -0.63 -2.62 -0.66
N PRO A 867 0.24 -1.71 -0.18
CA PRO A 867 1.20 -2.04 0.86
C PRO A 867 0.50 -2.47 2.16
N PRO A 868 1.17 -3.26 3.00
CA PRO A 868 0.63 -3.60 4.32
C PRO A 868 0.43 -2.32 5.13
N ALA A 869 -0.69 -2.23 5.83
CA ALA A 869 -1.02 -1.10 6.71
C ALA A 869 -1.29 -1.66 8.10
N CYS A 870 -0.56 -1.17 9.10
CA CYS A 870 -0.66 -1.64 10.48
C CYS A 870 -1.13 -0.54 11.42
N SER A 871 -1.86 -0.95 12.45
CA SER A 871 -2.18 -0.15 13.62
C SER A 871 -1.85 -0.96 14.87
N ALA A 872 -1.36 -0.26 15.91
CA ALA A 872 -1.12 -0.84 17.22
C ALA A 872 -1.66 0.12 18.28
N SER A 873 -2.24 -0.42 19.34
CA SER A 873 -2.76 0.36 20.46
C SER A 873 -2.69 -0.41 21.77
N PHE A 874 -2.63 0.31 22.88
CA PHE A 874 -2.86 -0.24 24.21
C PHE A 874 -4.29 0.08 24.65
N GLY A 875 -4.87 -0.81 25.46
CA GLY A 875 -6.09 -0.52 26.20
C GLY A 875 -5.92 0.59 27.25
N PRO A 876 -6.89 0.77 28.16
CA PRO A 876 -6.81 1.76 29.24
C PRO A 876 -5.50 1.65 30.03
N ALA A 877 -4.94 2.79 30.44
CA ALA A 877 -3.68 2.86 31.19
C ALA A 877 -3.72 1.95 32.45
N PRO A 878 -2.90 0.89 32.51
CA PRO A 878 -2.85 0.02 33.68
C PRO A 878 -2.09 0.69 34.84
N ALA A 879 -2.20 0.15 36.04
CA ALA A 879 -1.23 0.45 37.10
C ALA A 879 0.15 -0.12 36.71
N CYS A 880 1.24 0.58 37.08
CA CYS A 880 2.59 0.06 36.80
C CYS A 880 2.79 -1.29 37.53
N GLY A 881 3.34 -2.28 36.81
CA GLY A 881 3.46 -3.68 37.25
C GLY A 881 2.26 -4.57 36.91
N SER A 882 1.20 -4.05 36.29
CA SER A 882 0.01 -4.81 35.88
C SER A 882 0.00 -5.14 34.39
N ALA A 883 -0.78 -6.15 34.00
CA ALA A 883 -0.96 -6.53 32.61
C ALA A 883 -1.83 -5.51 31.86
N ALA A 884 -1.33 -5.00 30.74
CA ALA A 884 -2.10 -4.34 29.69
C ALA A 884 -2.37 -5.30 28.53
N VAL A 885 -3.35 -4.97 27.69
CA VAL A 885 -3.56 -5.64 26.41
C VAL A 885 -3.07 -4.72 25.31
N VAL A 886 -2.08 -5.19 24.55
CA VAL A 886 -1.70 -4.58 23.27
C VAL A 886 -2.52 -5.24 22.17
N THR A 887 -3.16 -4.43 21.35
CA THR A 887 -4.00 -4.86 20.23
C THR A 887 -3.42 -4.31 18.94
N TRP A 888 -3.33 -5.13 17.90
CA TRP A 888 -2.83 -4.74 16.60
C TRP A 888 -3.71 -5.26 15.47
N ASN A 889 -3.70 -4.53 14.37
CA ASN A 889 -4.36 -4.93 13.15
C ASN A 889 -3.53 -4.49 11.94
N CYS A 890 -3.09 -5.47 11.16
CA CYS A 890 -2.36 -5.27 9.92
C CYS A 890 -3.16 -5.85 8.75
N THR A 891 -3.51 -5.01 7.79
CA THR A 891 -4.15 -5.41 6.53
C THR A 891 -3.10 -5.57 5.43
N ASN A 892 -3.38 -6.41 4.42
CA ASN A 892 -2.50 -6.69 3.27
C ASN A 892 -1.10 -7.25 3.65
N ALA A 893 -0.99 -7.86 4.84
CA ALA A 893 0.22 -8.47 5.34
C ALA A 893 0.18 -10.01 5.20
N THR A 894 1.32 -10.59 4.81
CA THR A 894 1.55 -12.03 4.69
C THR A 894 2.22 -12.63 5.92
N SER A 895 3.01 -11.85 6.66
CA SER A 895 3.58 -12.23 7.94
C SER A 895 3.73 -11.03 8.86
N CYS A 896 3.59 -11.26 10.16
CA CYS A 896 3.69 -10.21 11.17
C CYS A 896 4.52 -10.68 12.38
N ASN A 897 5.30 -9.75 12.93
CA ASN A 897 6.16 -9.97 14.08
C ASN A 897 6.01 -8.78 15.03
N TYR A 898 5.98 -9.01 16.34
CA TYR A 898 5.97 -7.92 17.31
C TYR A 898 7.27 -7.89 18.11
N VAL A 899 7.63 -6.70 18.57
CA VAL A 899 8.73 -6.47 19.51
C VAL A 899 8.27 -5.45 20.53
N CYS A 900 8.21 -5.85 21.80
CA CYS A 900 7.98 -4.96 22.93
C CYS A 900 9.30 -4.70 23.66
N THR A 901 9.59 -3.42 23.88
CA THR A 901 10.79 -2.93 24.56
C THR A 901 10.40 -2.30 25.90
N GLY A 902 11.08 -2.70 26.96
CA GLY A 902 10.77 -2.25 28.31
C GLY A 902 11.40 -3.15 29.37
N THR A 903 10.85 -3.10 30.58
CA THR A 903 11.28 -3.95 31.71
C THR A 903 10.93 -5.42 31.53
N SER A 904 9.96 -5.74 30.66
CA SER A 904 9.54 -7.11 30.33
C SER A 904 9.58 -7.35 28.81
N PRO A 905 10.78 -7.38 28.20
CA PRO A 905 10.91 -7.47 26.75
C PRO A 905 10.35 -8.79 26.21
N SER A 906 9.65 -8.71 25.08
CA SER A 906 9.08 -9.87 24.39
C SER A 906 9.06 -9.65 22.88
N SER A 907 9.24 -10.71 22.11
CA SER A 907 9.14 -10.69 20.66
C SER A 907 8.70 -12.05 20.12
N GLY A 908 8.09 -12.07 18.93
CA GLY A 908 7.68 -13.31 18.29
C GLY A 908 6.72 -13.14 17.12
N ALA A 909 6.69 -14.17 16.27
CA ALA A 909 5.76 -14.23 15.14
C ALA A 909 4.31 -14.35 15.65
N VAL A 910 3.42 -13.54 15.08
CA VAL A 910 2.02 -13.46 15.48
C VAL A 910 1.10 -13.38 14.27
N ALA A 911 -0.18 -13.67 14.47
CA ALA A 911 -1.20 -13.37 13.47
C ALA A 911 -1.23 -11.86 13.21
N CYS A 912 -1.50 -11.48 11.96
CA CYS A 912 -1.47 -10.07 11.54
C CYS A 912 -2.59 -9.21 12.14
N SER A 913 -3.62 -9.82 12.72
CA SER A 913 -4.62 -9.14 13.54
C SER A 913 -4.79 -9.93 14.84
N GLY A 914 -4.71 -9.26 15.98
CA GLY A 914 -4.81 -9.93 17.27
C GLY A 914 -4.54 -9.02 18.46
N SER A 915 -4.49 -9.64 19.63
CA SER A 915 -4.18 -8.98 20.89
C SER A 915 -3.36 -9.90 21.78
N ALA A 916 -2.41 -9.36 22.52
CA ALA A 916 -1.64 -10.11 23.52
C ALA A 916 -1.54 -9.34 24.85
N PRO A 917 -1.49 -10.08 25.98
CA PRO A 917 -1.18 -9.47 27.27
C PRO A 917 0.31 -9.06 27.33
N TYR A 918 0.57 -7.89 27.91
CA TYR A 918 1.90 -7.35 28.12
C TYR A 918 1.98 -6.70 29.51
N THR A 919 2.96 -7.08 30.33
CA THR A 919 3.13 -6.51 31.68
C THR A 919 3.91 -5.22 31.60
N VAL A 920 3.28 -4.11 31.96
CA VAL A 920 3.88 -2.77 31.88
C VAL A 920 4.66 -2.49 33.16
N GLY A 921 5.99 -2.56 33.14
CA GLY A 921 6.76 -2.28 34.36
C GLY A 921 7.03 -0.80 34.60
N ALA A 922 7.09 0.01 33.54
CA ALA A 922 7.22 1.46 33.63
C ALA A 922 6.43 2.20 32.53
N SER A 923 6.19 3.49 32.73
CA SER A 923 5.61 4.36 31.69
C SER A 923 6.63 4.61 30.57
N GLY A 924 6.16 4.65 29.33
CA GLY A 924 7.01 4.89 28.15
C GLY A 924 7.53 3.62 27.48
N GLU A 925 7.12 2.43 27.94
CA GLU A 925 7.39 1.17 27.23
C GLU A 925 6.62 1.12 25.91
N THR A 926 7.23 0.53 24.89
CA THR A 926 6.73 0.53 23.51
C THR A 926 6.63 -0.87 22.93
N CYS A 927 5.53 -1.16 22.24
CA CYS A 927 5.35 -2.37 21.45
C CYS A 927 5.20 -2.00 19.97
N THR A 928 6.06 -2.57 19.13
CA THR A 928 6.08 -2.36 17.69
C THR A 928 5.62 -3.62 16.98
N ILE A 929 4.58 -3.53 16.17
CA ILE A 929 4.18 -4.57 15.21
C ILE A 929 4.82 -4.25 13.86
N SER A 930 5.53 -5.21 13.28
CA SER A 930 6.09 -5.14 11.94
C SER A 930 5.40 -6.16 11.06
N ALA A 931 5.05 -5.77 9.84
CA ALA A 931 4.37 -6.63 8.88
C ALA A 931 5.06 -6.61 7.52
N VAL A 932 5.08 -7.77 6.87
CA VAL A 932 5.59 -7.96 5.52
C VAL A 932 4.43 -8.32 4.60
N GLY A 933 4.19 -7.52 3.58
CA GLY A 933 3.18 -7.76 2.54
C GLY A 933 3.73 -8.56 1.35
N ALA A 934 2.85 -8.85 0.39
CA ALA A 934 3.26 -9.48 -0.86
C ALA A 934 4.28 -8.61 -1.61
N GLY A 935 5.31 -9.23 -2.19
CA GLY A 935 6.42 -8.50 -2.83
C GLY A 935 7.49 -7.95 -1.88
N GLY A 936 7.42 -8.25 -0.58
CA GLY A 936 8.45 -7.88 0.41
C GLY A 936 8.32 -6.47 0.99
N ALA A 937 7.22 -5.76 0.69
CA ALA A 937 6.94 -4.45 1.28
C ALA A 937 6.78 -4.57 2.80
N MET A 938 7.46 -3.71 3.57
CA MET A 938 7.45 -3.73 5.03
C MET A 938 6.77 -2.48 5.58
N THR A 939 5.97 -2.65 6.61
CA THR A 939 5.42 -1.56 7.43
C THR A 939 5.60 -1.89 8.89
N SER A 940 5.55 -0.88 9.76
CA SER A 940 5.45 -1.09 11.19
C SER A 940 4.58 -0.03 11.84
N ALA A 941 3.94 -0.41 12.95
CA ALA A 941 3.20 0.49 13.82
C ALA A 941 3.64 0.27 15.26
N SER A 942 3.84 1.35 16.00
CA SER A 942 4.24 1.30 17.40
C SER A 942 3.15 1.91 18.29
N ALA A 943 2.94 1.29 19.43
CA ALA A 943 2.13 1.82 20.52
C ALA A 943 3.02 2.01 21.74
N SER A 944 2.83 3.12 22.45
CA SER A 944 3.43 3.37 23.76
C SER A 944 2.35 3.31 24.84
N VAL A 945 2.74 2.87 26.04
CA VAL A 945 1.83 2.84 27.19
C VAL A 945 2.34 3.76 28.29
N SER A 946 1.44 4.55 28.85
CA SER A 946 1.65 5.22 30.13
C SER A 946 0.91 4.43 31.21
N CYS A 947 1.59 4.12 32.29
CA CYS A 947 0.98 3.50 33.46
C CYS A 947 0.70 4.56 34.53
N ILE A 948 -0.38 4.39 35.28
CA ILE A 948 -0.72 5.29 36.38
C ILE A 948 0.24 4.97 37.53
N GLY A 949 1.22 5.85 37.75
CA GLY A 949 2.08 5.82 38.94
C GLY A 949 1.26 6.08 40.21
N ALA A 950 1.68 5.52 41.34
CA ALA A 950 1.03 5.77 42.62
C ALA A 950 1.03 7.28 42.96
N PRO A 951 -0.05 7.83 43.55
CA PRO A 951 -0.13 9.25 43.86
C PRO A 951 0.99 9.69 44.82
N ARG A 952 1.62 10.85 44.56
CA ARG A 952 2.66 11.42 45.42
C ARG A 952 2.10 11.76 46.81
N PRO A 953 2.90 11.63 47.89
CA PRO A 953 2.51 12.09 49.21
C PRO A 953 2.20 13.60 49.20
N SER A 954 1.09 13.99 49.81
CA SER A 954 0.69 15.40 49.98
C SER A 954 0.43 15.70 51.44
N CYS A 955 1.09 16.72 51.98
CA CYS A 955 1.03 17.09 53.39
C CYS A 955 0.49 18.51 53.58
N THR A 956 -0.22 18.72 54.68
CA THR A 956 -0.61 20.04 55.18
C THR A 956 0.01 20.25 56.55
N VAL A 957 0.54 21.45 56.82
CA VAL A 957 1.15 21.83 58.09
C VAL A 957 0.56 23.16 58.53
N THR A 958 0.09 23.24 59.77
CA THR A 958 -0.56 24.44 60.33
C THR A 958 -0.13 24.67 61.77
N TRP A 959 -0.12 25.94 62.17
CA TRP A 959 0.17 26.37 63.53
C TRP A 959 -1.10 26.81 64.24
N GLY A 960 -1.18 26.57 65.56
CA GLY A 960 -2.18 27.16 66.44
C GLY A 960 -2.03 28.68 66.57
N PRO A 961 -2.84 29.33 67.44
CA PRO A 961 -2.82 30.79 67.62
C PRO A 961 -1.43 31.30 68.03
N ARG A 962 -1.12 32.57 67.67
CA ARG A 962 0.14 33.23 68.05
C ARG A 962 0.32 33.27 69.56
N VAL A 963 1.55 33.04 70.01
CA VAL A 963 1.96 33.08 71.41
C VAL A 963 3.01 34.18 71.65
N THR A 964 3.17 34.59 72.91
CA THR A 964 4.25 35.47 73.35
C THR A 964 5.61 34.79 73.17
N CYS A 965 6.65 35.56 72.86
CA CYS A 965 8.00 35.00 72.67
C CYS A 965 8.47 34.30 73.96
N GLY A 966 8.94 33.05 73.85
CA GLY A 966 9.25 32.16 74.98
C GLY A 966 8.10 31.24 75.42
N GLY A 967 6.92 31.32 74.79
CA GLY A 967 5.80 30.39 74.98
C GLY A 967 5.87 29.14 74.07
N THR A 968 4.91 28.23 74.23
CA THR A 968 4.77 27.03 73.39
C THR A 968 3.57 27.14 72.45
N ALA A 969 3.76 26.81 71.17
CA ALA A 969 2.69 26.73 70.17
C ALA A 969 2.56 25.30 69.64
N THR A 970 1.34 24.90 69.28
CA THR A 970 1.07 23.58 68.71
C THR A 970 1.16 23.62 67.18
N VAL A 971 1.99 22.76 66.61
CA VAL A 971 2.00 22.48 65.16
C VAL A 971 1.18 21.22 64.89
N SER A 972 0.36 21.24 63.84
CA SER A 972 -0.50 20.14 63.41
C SER A 972 -0.22 19.79 61.95
N TRP A 973 -0.18 18.51 61.63
CA TRP A 973 0.05 18.04 60.26
C TRP A 973 -0.84 16.86 59.88
N ASN A 974 -1.12 16.78 58.58
CA ASN A 974 -1.84 15.67 57.98
C ASN A 974 -1.30 15.39 56.57
N CYS A 975 -0.80 14.18 56.36
CA CYS A 975 -0.24 13.69 55.11
C CYS A 975 -1.08 12.55 54.54
N THR A 976 -1.43 12.66 53.26
CA THR A 976 -2.12 11.62 52.48
C THR A 976 -1.15 10.94 51.54
N ASN A 977 -1.41 9.67 51.20
CA ASN A 977 -0.56 8.84 50.33
C ASN A 977 0.90 8.64 50.83
N ALA A 978 1.12 8.81 52.13
CA ALA A 978 2.42 8.62 52.79
C ALA A 978 2.42 7.33 53.64
N THR A 979 3.53 6.59 53.59
CA THR A 979 3.77 5.39 54.41
C THR A 979 4.74 5.64 55.56
N SER A 980 5.56 6.70 55.48
CA SER A 980 6.47 7.11 56.55
C SER A 980 6.61 8.64 56.55
N CYS A 981 6.62 9.23 57.73
CA CYS A 981 6.72 10.66 57.92
C CYS A 981 7.73 11.00 59.02
N ASP A 982 8.49 12.07 58.79
CA ASP A 982 9.45 12.65 59.72
C ASP A 982 9.21 14.16 59.79
N TYR A 983 9.50 14.77 60.93
CA TYR A 983 9.40 16.22 61.08
C TYR A 983 10.75 16.81 61.45
N VAL A 984 10.98 18.05 61.00
CA VAL A 984 12.15 18.85 61.37
C VAL A 984 11.65 20.24 61.73
N CYS A 985 11.83 20.64 62.99
CA CYS A 985 11.54 21.99 63.46
C CYS A 985 12.85 22.70 63.80
N GLY A 986 13.11 23.85 63.16
CA GLY A 986 14.19 24.75 63.55
C GLY A 986 13.73 25.64 64.70
N GLY A 987 14.58 25.80 65.74
CA GLY A 987 14.35 26.67 66.90
C GLY A 987 15.32 26.47 68.08
N THR A 988 15.05 27.09 69.23
CA THR A 988 15.90 27.00 70.45
C THR A 988 15.98 25.60 71.06
N THR A 989 15.08 24.70 70.65
CA THR A 989 15.17 23.26 70.84
C THR A 989 14.95 22.58 69.49
N GLU A 990 16.01 22.03 68.89
CA GLU A 990 15.86 21.21 67.69
C GLU A 990 15.10 19.93 68.05
N ALA A 991 13.97 19.71 67.36
CA ALA A 991 13.19 18.50 67.47
C ALA A 991 13.06 17.89 66.07
N SER A 992 13.62 16.69 65.89
CA SER A 992 13.46 15.87 64.69
C SER A 992 13.23 14.41 65.08
N GLY A 993 12.45 13.68 64.27
CA GLY A 993 12.23 12.26 64.51
C GLY A 993 10.95 11.69 63.87
N PRO A 994 10.90 10.37 63.70
CA PRO A 994 9.80 9.69 63.02
C PRO A 994 8.48 9.92 63.74
N VAL A 995 7.46 10.28 62.98
CA VAL A 995 6.12 10.57 63.47
C VAL A 995 5.05 9.88 62.64
N ALA A 996 3.87 9.71 63.22
CA ALA A 996 2.70 9.34 62.45
C ALA A 996 2.43 10.40 61.37
N CYS A 997 1.97 9.96 60.19
CA CYS A 997 1.68 10.85 59.07
C CYS A 997 0.50 11.80 59.30
N SER A 998 -0.20 11.69 60.43
CA SER A 998 -1.15 12.67 60.94
C SER A 998 -0.93 12.84 62.44
N GLY A 999 -0.76 14.06 62.93
CA GLY A 999 -0.49 14.30 64.34
C GLY A 999 -0.32 15.77 64.71
N THR A 1000 -0.03 16.01 65.98
CA THR A 1000 0.22 17.34 66.54
C THR A 1000 1.38 17.29 67.54
N ALA A 1001 2.21 18.32 67.60
CA ALA A 1001 3.30 18.45 68.58
C ALA A 1001 3.38 19.86 69.17
N PRO A 1002 3.70 20.00 70.48
CA PRO A 1002 4.02 21.29 71.09
C PRO A 1002 5.48 21.67 70.82
N ILE A 1003 5.72 22.90 70.34
CA ILE A 1003 7.06 23.44 70.03
C ILE A 1003 7.23 24.79 70.74
N GLY A 1004 8.37 25.00 71.39
CA GLY A 1004 8.73 26.29 72.00
C GLY A 1004 9.07 27.33 70.92
N ILE A 1005 8.56 28.56 71.05
CA ILE A 1005 8.76 29.62 70.06
C ILE A 1005 9.80 30.63 70.54
N GLY A 1006 10.96 30.65 69.90
CA GLY A 1006 12.02 31.63 70.10
C GLY A 1006 11.68 33.03 69.59
N PRO A 1007 12.50 34.04 69.92
CA PRO A 1007 12.25 35.45 69.58
C PRO A 1007 12.26 35.76 68.07
N GLY A 1008 12.76 34.85 67.22
CA GLY A 1008 12.73 34.97 65.75
C GLY A 1008 11.54 34.29 65.07
N GLY A 1009 10.67 33.60 65.81
CA GLY A 1009 9.71 32.66 65.24
C GLY A 1009 10.36 31.32 64.86
N GLU A 1010 9.53 30.32 64.55
CA GLU A 1010 9.99 28.96 64.26
C GLU A 1010 9.38 28.41 62.97
N THR A 1011 10.11 27.51 62.30
CA THR A 1011 9.65 26.83 61.08
C THR A 1011 9.73 25.33 61.26
N CYS A 1012 8.61 24.65 61.02
CA CYS A 1012 8.54 23.19 61.01
C CYS A 1012 8.24 22.68 59.60
N ALA A 1013 8.96 21.64 59.18
CA ALA A 1013 8.77 20.91 57.94
C ALA A 1013 8.41 19.45 58.22
N ILE A 1014 7.45 18.91 57.48
CA ILE A 1014 7.09 17.48 57.47
C ILE A 1014 7.56 16.88 56.16
N ASN A 1015 8.41 15.87 56.26
CA ASN A 1015 8.90 15.07 55.14
C ASN A 1015 8.14 13.75 55.11
N ALA A 1016 7.37 13.52 54.06
CA ALA A 1016 6.60 12.31 53.85
C ALA A 1016 7.14 11.49 52.70
N THR A 1017 7.20 10.18 52.88
CA THR A 1017 7.60 9.21 51.85
C THR A 1017 6.48 8.19 51.66
N GLY A 1018 6.22 7.85 50.40
CA GLY A 1018 5.19 6.89 50.01
C GLY A 1018 5.49 6.27 48.64
N PRO A 1019 4.59 5.40 48.15
CA PRO A 1019 4.79 4.67 46.88
C PRO A 1019 4.92 5.59 45.66
N GLY A 1020 4.37 6.81 45.72
CA GLY A 1020 4.49 7.82 44.67
C GLY A 1020 5.77 8.69 44.74
N GLY A 1021 6.66 8.46 45.72
CA GLY A 1021 7.88 9.25 45.94
C GLY A 1021 7.88 9.99 47.28
N ALA A 1022 8.63 11.10 47.36
CA ALA A 1022 8.70 11.96 48.55
C ALA A 1022 7.94 13.28 48.34
N GLY A 1023 7.39 13.84 49.42
CA GLY A 1023 6.76 15.16 49.47
C GLY A 1023 7.07 15.87 50.77
N THR A 1024 7.19 17.20 50.73
CA THR A 1024 7.51 18.04 51.90
C THR A 1024 6.51 19.19 51.99
N ALA A 1025 6.06 19.48 53.21
CA ALA A 1025 5.28 20.67 53.51
C ALA A 1025 5.86 21.38 54.74
N SER A 1026 5.85 22.71 54.76
CA SER A 1026 6.39 23.49 55.87
C SER A 1026 5.48 24.66 56.21
N ALA A 1027 5.51 25.07 57.49
CA ALA A 1027 4.83 26.27 57.97
C ALA A 1027 5.68 26.95 59.03
N SER A 1028 5.66 28.29 59.01
CA SER A 1028 6.33 29.12 60.01
C SER A 1028 5.33 29.84 60.91
N THR A 1029 5.74 30.10 62.14
CA THR A 1029 5.01 30.93 63.10
C THR A 1029 5.94 31.99 63.67
N SER A 1030 5.40 33.13 64.06
CA SER A 1030 6.15 34.17 64.76
C SER A 1030 5.44 34.58 66.04
N CYS A 1031 6.23 34.96 67.04
CA CYS A 1031 5.71 35.41 68.32
C CYS A 1031 5.53 36.94 68.35
N SER A 1032 4.74 37.43 69.31
CA SER A 1032 4.68 38.86 69.62
C SER A 1032 5.61 39.15 70.80
N PRO A 1033 6.58 40.08 70.68
CA PRO A 1033 7.38 40.53 71.81
C PRO A 1033 6.50 41.27 72.84
N PRO A 1034 6.84 41.21 74.14
CA PRO A 1034 6.11 41.91 75.18
C PRO A 1034 6.24 43.44 75.02
N ALA A 1035 5.16 44.18 75.29
CA ALA A 1035 5.15 45.64 75.22
C ALA A 1035 6.03 46.26 76.32
N ALA A 1036 6.66 47.40 76.01
CA ALA A 1036 7.41 48.16 77.00
C ALA A 1036 6.44 48.81 78.00
N SER A 1037 6.72 48.67 79.30
CA SER A 1037 5.89 49.20 80.38
C SER A 1037 6.74 50.11 81.26
N CYS A 1038 6.29 51.33 81.51
CA CYS A 1038 6.99 52.29 82.36
C CYS A 1038 6.15 52.71 83.56
N THR A 1039 6.83 53.03 84.65
CA THR A 1039 6.28 53.74 85.81
C THR A 1039 7.21 54.90 86.15
N ALA A 1040 6.63 56.05 86.53
CA ALA A 1040 7.39 57.23 86.94
C ALA A 1040 6.72 57.86 88.17
N SER A 1041 7.52 58.25 89.15
CA SER A 1041 7.04 58.85 90.40
C SER A 1041 8.02 59.91 90.91
N TRP A 1042 7.48 61.00 91.46
CA TRP A 1042 8.28 62.03 92.13
C TRP A 1042 8.58 61.66 93.59
N GLY A 1043 9.73 62.13 94.09
CA GLY A 1043 10.04 62.14 95.51
C GLY A 1043 9.08 63.03 96.34
N PRO A 1044 9.28 63.12 97.68
CA PRO A 1044 8.42 63.91 98.58
C PRO A 1044 8.35 65.40 98.18
N ARG A 1045 7.23 66.07 98.50
CA ARG A 1045 6.99 67.50 98.17
C ARG A 1045 8.08 68.41 98.76
N MET A 1046 8.55 69.38 97.97
CA MET A 1046 9.58 70.36 98.36
C MET A 1046 9.11 71.81 98.10
N ALA A 1047 9.81 72.79 98.69
CA ALA A 1047 9.56 74.22 98.49
C ALA A 1047 9.88 74.67 97.04
N CYS A 1048 9.12 75.63 96.51
CA CYS A 1048 9.30 76.17 95.15
C CYS A 1048 10.75 76.70 94.94
N GLY A 1049 11.48 76.09 94.01
CA GLY A 1049 12.87 76.45 93.66
C GLY A 1049 13.95 75.38 93.95
N ALA A 1050 13.60 74.24 94.55
CA ALA A 1050 14.49 73.08 94.68
C ALA A 1050 14.32 72.10 93.50
N ALA A 1051 15.40 71.49 93.00
CA ALA A 1051 15.35 70.53 91.89
C ALA A 1051 14.78 69.17 92.37
N PRO A 1052 13.56 68.77 91.97
CA PRO A 1052 12.98 67.52 92.41
C PRO A 1052 13.53 66.31 91.62
N THR A 1053 13.61 65.17 92.29
CA THR A 1053 14.05 63.90 91.71
C THR A 1053 12.84 63.10 91.20
N VAL A 1054 12.85 62.75 89.91
CA VAL A 1054 11.96 61.71 89.35
C VAL A 1054 12.68 60.39 89.45
N SER A 1055 11.97 59.35 89.89
CA SER A 1055 12.39 57.96 89.75
C SER A 1055 11.51 57.27 88.73
N TRP A 1056 12.10 56.45 87.86
CA TRP A 1056 11.36 55.67 86.87
C TRP A 1056 11.90 54.25 86.77
N ASN A 1057 10.99 53.36 86.36
CA ASN A 1057 11.29 51.97 86.08
C ASN A 1057 10.51 51.53 84.85
N CYS A 1058 11.23 51.23 83.78
CA CYS A 1058 10.70 50.72 82.52
C CYS A 1058 11.17 49.28 82.29
N THR A 1059 10.23 48.35 82.10
CA THR A 1059 10.48 46.94 81.78
C THR A 1059 10.21 46.66 80.30
N ASN A 1060 10.89 45.65 79.75
CA ASN A 1060 10.85 45.28 78.33
C ASN A 1060 11.26 46.40 77.35
N ALA A 1061 12.05 47.37 77.82
CA ALA A 1061 12.56 48.50 77.06
C ALA A 1061 14.04 48.32 76.75
N THR A 1062 14.45 48.62 75.52
CA THR A 1062 15.87 48.59 75.09
C THR A 1062 16.49 49.99 75.12
N SER A 1063 15.67 51.04 75.08
CA SER A 1063 16.11 52.43 75.21
C SER A 1063 15.01 53.28 75.83
N CYS A 1064 15.41 54.28 76.63
CA CYS A 1064 14.48 55.17 77.30
C CYS A 1064 14.94 56.63 77.18
N ASN A 1065 14.00 57.53 76.91
CA ASN A 1065 14.23 58.96 76.82
C ASN A 1065 13.23 59.69 77.72
N TYR A 1066 13.62 60.84 78.25
CA TYR A 1066 12.68 61.72 78.95
C TYR A 1066 12.40 62.97 78.13
N VAL A 1067 11.20 63.52 78.31
CA VAL A 1067 10.81 64.86 77.83
C VAL A 1067 10.10 65.57 78.97
N CYS A 1068 10.67 66.67 79.42
CA CYS A 1068 10.07 67.56 80.41
C CYS A 1068 9.50 68.80 79.72
N THR A 1069 8.23 69.07 79.99
CA THR A 1069 7.50 70.23 79.49
C THR A 1069 7.27 71.21 80.64
N GLY A 1070 7.78 72.44 80.49
CA GLY A 1070 7.81 73.43 81.56
C GLY A 1070 8.60 74.69 81.19
N SER A 1071 8.84 75.52 82.19
CA SER A 1071 9.59 76.78 82.10
C SER A 1071 11.04 76.61 81.64
N THR A 1072 11.61 75.43 81.83
CA THR A 1072 12.89 74.99 81.22
C THR A 1072 12.72 73.65 80.49
N PRO A 1073 12.30 73.64 79.22
CA PRO A 1073 12.14 72.41 78.45
C PRO A 1073 13.47 71.64 78.34
N SER A 1074 13.44 70.35 78.59
CA SER A 1074 14.60 69.48 78.44
C SER A 1074 14.19 68.08 77.99
N SER A 1075 15.05 67.45 77.21
CA SER A 1075 14.88 66.06 76.76
C SER A 1075 16.23 65.40 76.61
N GLY A 1076 16.33 64.12 76.89
CA GLY A 1076 17.58 63.38 76.76
C GLY A 1076 17.41 61.89 76.96
N ALA A 1077 18.47 61.14 76.61
CA ALA A 1077 18.55 59.71 76.86
C ALA A 1077 18.85 59.43 78.33
N VAL A 1078 18.20 58.41 78.87
CA VAL A 1078 18.37 57.94 80.23
C VAL A 1078 18.34 56.42 80.27
N ASP A 1079 18.98 55.83 81.29
CA ASP A 1079 18.82 54.41 81.56
C ASP A 1079 17.35 54.08 81.84
N CYS A 1080 16.89 52.90 81.42
CA CYS A 1080 15.48 52.51 81.56
C CYS A 1080 15.03 52.26 83.01
N THR A 1081 15.96 52.25 83.95
CA THR A 1081 15.70 52.26 85.40
C THR A 1081 16.65 53.25 86.04
N GLY A 1082 16.13 54.22 86.77
CA GLY A 1082 16.97 55.23 87.38
C GLY A 1082 16.19 56.31 88.12
N SER A 1083 16.94 57.25 88.69
CA SER A 1083 16.41 58.47 89.27
C SER A 1083 17.32 59.64 88.99
N ALA A 1084 16.77 60.78 88.56
CA ALA A 1084 17.56 61.98 88.29
C ALA A 1084 16.82 63.24 88.75
N ALA A 1085 17.60 64.26 89.13
CA ALA A 1085 17.09 65.60 89.37
C ALA A 1085 16.91 66.29 88.01
N LEU A 1086 15.66 66.55 87.63
CA LEU A 1086 15.32 67.19 86.35
C LEU A 1086 14.96 68.66 86.61
N PRO A 1087 15.35 69.59 85.73
CA PRO A 1087 15.11 71.02 85.92
C PRO A 1087 13.63 71.33 85.66
N VAL A 1088 12.84 71.36 86.73
CA VAL A 1088 11.43 71.80 86.73
C VAL A 1088 11.27 72.94 87.73
N GLY A 1089 10.73 74.07 87.25
CA GLY A 1089 10.82 75.37 87.92
C GLY A 1089 9.57 75.79 88.70
N VAL A 1090 8.42 75.19 88.43
CA VAL A 1090 7.12 75.52 89.08
C VAL A 1090 6.19 74.29 89.19
N ALA A 1091 5.11 74.44 89.98
CA ALA A 1091 4.09 73.42 90.15
C ALA A 1091 3.30 73.17 88.85
N GLY A 1092 3.01 71.90 88.54
CA GLY A 1092 2.23 71.49 87.35
C GLY A 1092 3.05 71.13 86.12
N GLU A 1093 4.39 71.21 86.19
CA GLU A 1093 5.27 70.77 85.11
C GLU A 1093 5.33 69.25 85.04
N THR A 1094 5.36 68.70 83.82
CA THR A 1094 5.25 67.25 83.59
C THR A 1094 6.47 66.73 82.85
N CYS A 1095 7.07 65.68 83.40
CA CYS A 1095 8.13 64.91 82.75
C CYS A 1095 7.58 63.54 82.34
N THR A 1096 7.72 63.21 81.06
CA THR A 1096 7.31 61.93 80.48
C THR A 1096 8.53 61.10 80.13
N ILE A 1097 8.60 59.88 80.63
CA ILE A 1097 9.57 58.87 80.21
C ILE A 1097 8.94 58.07 79.08
N TYR A 1098 9.58 58.03 77.92
CA TYR A 1098 9.25 57.19 76.78
C TYR A 1098 10.20 56.01 76.75
N ALA A 1099 9.66 54.80 76.71
CA ALA A 1099 10.41 53.57 76.52
C ALA A 1099 10.13 52.95 75.16
N THR A 1100 11.19 52.63 74.46
CA THR A 1100 11.18 51.89 73.20
C THR A 1100 11.83 50.53 73.42
N GLY A 1101 11.13 49.48 72.99
CA GLY A 1101 11.56 48.08 73.05
C GLY A 1101 11.15 47.33 71.80
N ALA A 1102 11.30 46.00 71.79
CA ALA A 1102 10.93 45.17 70.64
C ALA A 1102 9.40 45.09 70.41
N GLY A 1103 8.58 45.37 71.45
CA GLY A 1103 7.12 45.48 71.36
C GLY A 1103 6.62 46.92 71.24
N ALA A 1104 5.32 47.15 71.49
CA ALA A 1104 4.74 48.49 71.45
C ALA A 1104 5.42 49.44 72.47
N PRO A 1105 5.66 50.72 72.11
CA PRO A 1105 6.32 51.68 72.98
C PRO A 1105 5.47 52.00 74.21
N GLY A 1106 6.13 52.14 75.35
CA GLY A 1106 5.51 52.49 76.63
C GLY A 1106 5.83 53.94 77.00
N SER A 1107 4.98 54.57 77.79
CA SER A 1107 5.31 55.85 78.41
C SER A 1107 4.72 55.98 79.80
N ALA A 1108 5.39 56.75 80.66
CA ALA A 1108 4.89 57.12 81.98
C ALA A 1108 5.19 58.60 82.24
N SER A 1109 4.17 59.32 82.70
CA SER A 1109 4.28 60.74 83.03
C SER A 1109 4.17 60.95 84.52
N ALA A 1110 4.97 61.86 85.05
CA ALA A 1110 4.83 62.33 86.42
C ALA A 1110 4.84 63.86 86.43
N SER A 1111 3.92 64.47 87.19
CA SER A 1111 3.79 65.93 87.29
C SER A 1111 4.22 66.46 88.67
N THR A 1112 4.91 67.60 88.70
CA THR A 1112 5.34 68.22 89.95
C THR A 1112 4.17 68.78 90.74
N SER A 1113 4.22 68.63 92.06
CA SER A 1113 3.29 69.28 92.97
C SER A 1113 4.07 69.96 94.10
N CYS A 1114 4.03 71.29 94.16
CA CYS A 1114 4.65 72.07 95.23
C CYS A 1114 3.69 72.19 96.43
N LEU A 1115 4.25 72.52 97.61
CA LEU A 1115 3.49 72.89 98.81
C LEU A 1115 3.11 74.36 98.79
#